data_AF-A0A3L7Y7S9-F1
#
_entry.id   AF-A0A3L7Y7S9-F1
#
_cell.length_a   1.000
_cell.length_b   1.000
_cell.length_c   1.000
_cell.angle_alpha   90.00
_cell.angle_beta   90.00
_cell.angle_gamma   90.00
#
_symmetry.space_group_name_H-M   'P 1'
#
loop_
_entity.id
_entity.type
_entity.pdbx_description
1 polymer ?
#
loop_
_entity_poly.entity_id
_entity_poly.type
_entity_poly.pdbx_seq_one_letter_code
_entity_poly.pdbx_strand_id
1 'polypeptide(L)'
;MSDYLIRGTLAELDPAVHQLTQLEAERQYRKIILIASESSAPHAAMEATTSAFTNIYAEGYPDEETRQMSEDEILDYGPRLAHYRRYSDPRYYKGVEYADAIEALARRRCAELFATAQVPAEKIFVNVQALSGAPANNAVYNALLKPGETVMGLDLVQGGHLSHGAKANRSGAYYNSVPYGLDPATERLDYSAVRALAMQHRPKLLIAGYSSYPWVPDWAEFRRIADECGAVLLADIAHIAGLVAAGEAASPLGHAHVISFTTHKSLCGPRGACLLTTDAALARKLDRAVFPGEQGGPHINTIAGLAVVFKLNQRPQFKALQKQIRANAVRFAQQLQAHGFRVPFGGTEIHLFNLDCKSVVGAAGAPLMGEMAARILDLAGVVVNRNTIPGDRGAFYPSGLRLATPWITQRGFMEKEVDELAGHMAAVLRACVPFAYAAGRGKPLHRTRVDFKILNESKNALRDLAQRMGIDYQASVHGYPHFYYSDSTALAAPFTTIVISGAHAAHFLELALASDVGALPAKGAQATSVARLEHGAFVTVAGTLARAAAAGSFELVVPSADANTVAAWLRDVSDGYVSIDAADVQGKLPGPVQVQVTGGVQQLPAATPAAGLGHKPYYIGQAATAAQGTALPDFVWNEPSAAALQRTALHAQHVALGGRLAAFAGWEMPLWYSSVVEEHAAVRNAAGLFDVAHMGVWDASGPAAAGFLDQLVGNDVRALGVGESLYTHLLTPAADVLDDLLIYRLQAERFLVVVNAGNDSKDWAWVTAVQAGTVRVDTQRPAARV
;
A
#
# COMPACT_ATOMS: atom_id res chain seq x y z
N MET A 1 49.46 7.91 -5.84
CA MET A 1 48.81 9.23 -5.87
C MET A 1 48.24 9.51 -4.48
N SER A 2 48.33 10.74 -3.99
CA SER A 2 47.93 11.15 -2.63
C SER A 2 46.61 11.95 -2.62
N ASP A 3 45.74 11.75 -3.61
CA ASP A 3 44.43 12.43 -3.64
C ASP A 3 43.38 11.67 -2.81
N TYR A 4 42.32 12.38 -2.38
CA TYR A 4 41.16 11.80 -1.70
C TYR A 4 40.00 11.60 -2.69
N LEU A 5 40.26 10.89 -3.80
CA LEU A 5 39.23 10.52 -4.76
C LEU A 5 38.85 9.05 -4.56
N ILE A 6 37.56 8.82 -4.26
CA ILE A 6 36.99 7.48 -4.17
C ILE A 6 36.75 6.98 -5.59
N ARG A 7 37.40 5.86 -5.94
CA ARG A 7 37.33 5.24 -7.27
C ARG A 7 36.71 3.85 -7.14
N GLY A 8 35.89 3.47 -8.10
CA GLY A 8 35.16 2.18 -8.12
C GLY A 8 33.72 2.36 -8.58
N THR A 9 33.08 1.27 -8.93
CA THR A 9 31.65 1.22 -9.25
C THR A 9 30.79 1.13 -7.99
N LEU A 10 29.49 1.40 -8.11
CA LEU A 10 28.55 1.22 -7.00
C LEU A 10 28.57 -0.24 -6.48
N ALA A 11 28.70 -1.22 -7.37
CA ALA A 11 28.75 -2.64 -7.01
C ALA A 11 29.98 -3.00 -6.15
N GLU A 12 31.11 -2.32 -6.36
CA GLU A 12 32.35 -2.55 -5.61
C GLU A 12 32.35 -1.82 -4.27
N LEU A 13 31.83 -0.59 -4.24
CA LEU A 13 31.90 0.30 -3.07
C LEU A 13 30.72 0.11 -2.11
N ASP A 14 29.53 -0.19 -2.63
CA ASP A 14 28.32 -0.46 -1.85
C ASP A 14 27.47 -1.56 -2.52
N PRO A 15 27.85 -2.84 -2.34
CA PRO A 15 27.14 -3.98 -2.93
C PRO A 15 25.67 -4.05 -2.50
N ALA A 16 25.33 -3.58 -1.30
CA ALA A 16 23.98 -3.63 -0.76
C ALA A 16 23.06 -2.66 -1.51
N VAL A 17 23.49 -1.41 -1.71
CA VAL A 17 22.73 -0.45 -2.52
C VAL A 17 22.67 -0.90 -3.98
N HIS A 18 23.76 -1.44 -4.53
CA HIS A 18 23.74 -2.01 -5.87
C HIS A 18 22.67 -3.10 -6.01
N GLN A 19 22.60 -4.06 -5.07
CA GLN A 19 21.60 -5.12 -5.09
C GLN A 19 20.17 -4.56 -5.07
N LEU A 20 19.89 -3.53 -4.26
CA LEU A 20 18.57 -2.88 -4.23
C LEU A 20 18.21 -2.25 -5.58
N THR A 21 19.17 -1.65 -6.29
CA THR A 21 18.92 -1.13 -7.66
C THR A 21 18.56 -2.24 -8.63
N GLN A 22 19.19 -3.43 -8.50
CA GLN A 22 18.90 -4.58 -9.35
C GLN A 22 17.52 -5.19 -9.07
N LEU A 23 17.12 -5.25 -7.80
CA LEU A 23 15.79 -5.72 -7.40
C LEU A 23 14.67 -4.78 -7.90
N GLU A 24 14.88 -3.47 -7.86
CA GLU A 24 13.90 -2.52 -8.41
C GLU A 24 13.82 -2.58 -9.94
N ALA A 25 14.96 -2.70 -10.64
CA ALA A 25 14.97 -2.90 -12.09
C ALA A 25 14.21 -4.18 -12.48
N GLU A 26 14.41 -5.27 -11.75
CA GLU A 26 13.66 -6.50 -11.97
C GLU A 26 12.17 -6.37 -11.65
N ARG A 27 11.79 -5.63 -10.60
CA ARG A 27 10.39 -5.34 -10.29
C ARG A 27 9.71 -4.63 -11.47
N GLN A 28 10.34 -3.60 -12.01
CA GLN A 28 9.85 -2.84 -13.16
C GLN A 28 9.77 -3.67 -14.46
N TYR A 29 10.68 -4.62 -14.63
CA TYR A 29 10.66 -5.57 -15.74
C TYR A 29 9.48 -6.57 -15.62
N ARG A 30 9.31 -7.17 -14.43
CA ARG A 30 8.35 -8.26 -14.18
C ARG A 30 6.92 -7.82 -13.89
N LYS A 31 6.71 -6.60 -13.37
CA LYS A 31 5.38 -6.07 -13.04
C LYS A 31 4.86 -5.11 -14.10
N ILE A 32 3.53 -5.02 -14.19
CA ILE A 32 2.80 -4.07 -15.04
C ILE A 32 2.47 -2.84 -14.20
N ILE A 33 3.06 -1.69 -14.55
CA ILE A 33 2.90 -0.45 -13.79
C ILE A 33 1.85 0.44 -14.44
N LEU A 34 0.78 0.74 -13.70
CA LEU A 34 -0.36 1.57 -14.14
C LEU A 34 -0.52 2.84 -13.29
N ILE A 35 0.51 3.24 -12.55
CA ILE A 35 0.50 4.46 -11.74
C ILE A 35 0.46 5.69 -12.66
N ALA A 36 -0.59 6.52 -12.54
CA ALA A 36 -0.83 7.67 -13.43
C ALA A 36 0.22 8.77 -13.47
N SER A 37 1.16 8.73 -12.52
CA SER A 37 2.25 9.67 -12.38
C SER A 37 3.63 9.04 -12.63
N GLU A 38 3.70 7.79 -13.08
CA GLU A 38 4.95 7.10 -13.40
C GLU A 38 5.14 6.96 -14.92
N SER A 39 6.39 7.06 -15.33
CA SER A 39 6.90 6.85 -16.68
C SER A 39 8.39 6.52 -16.59
N SER A 40 9.00 6.05 -17.67
CA SER A 40 10.46 5.92 -17.77
C SER A 40 11.07 7.12 -18.50
N ALA A 41 12.17 7.64 -17.98
CA ALA A 41 12.98 8.61 -18.70
C ALA A 41 13.91 7.88 -19.69
N PRO A 42 14.17 8.41 -20.89
CA PRO A 42 15.14 7.83 -21.82
C PRO A 42 16.52 7.67 -21.16
N HIS A 43 17.22 6.56 -21.44
CA HIS A 43 18.56 6.31 -20.91
C HIS A 43 19.53 7.50 -21.11
N ALA A 44 19.50 8.15 -22.27
CA ALA A 44 20.34 9.34 -22.55
C ALA A 44 20.05 10.53 -21.61
N ALA A 45 18.81 10.68 -21.13
CA ALA A 45 18.49 11.70 -20.13
C ALA A 45 19.01 11.30 -18.74
N MET A 46 18.94 10.01 -18.39
CA MET A 46 19.51 9.48 -17.14
C MET A 46 21.03 9.63 -17.11
N GLU A 47 21.72 9.35 -18.22
CA GLU A 47 23.16 9.56 -18.39
C GLU A 47 23.55 11.02 -18.08
N ALA A 48 22.80 11.99 -18.62
CA ALA A 48 23.02 13.41 -18.35
C ALA A 48 22.86 13.77 -16.86
N THR A 49 21.91 13.13 -16.15
CA THR A 49 21.69 13.36 -14.70
C THR A 49 22.84 12.87 -13.83
N THR A 50 23.68 11.96 -14.33
CA THR A 50 24.86 11.43 -13.63
C THR A 50 26.18 12.11 -14.02
N SER A 51 26.12 13.16 -14.84
CA SER A 51 27.31 13.89 -15.32
C SER A 51 27.95 14.78 -14.24
N ALA A 52 29.13 15.35 -14.57
CA ALA A 52 29.86 16.27 -13.71
C ALA A 52 29.07 17.54 -13.31
N PHE A 53 27.96 17.84 -14.00
CA PHE A 53 27.06 18.92 -13.62
C PHE A 53 26.47 18.76 -12.20
N THR A 54 26.50 17.56 -11.61
CA THR A 54 26.08 17.35 -10.22
C THR A 54 26.96 18.09 -9.20
N ASN A 55 28.17 18.49 -9.57
CA ASN A 55 29.13 19.16 -8.69
C ASN A 55 29.09 20.69 -8.79
N ILE A 56 28.28 21.24 -9.72
CA ILE A 56 28.29 22.67 -10.04
C ILE A 56 27.26 23.41 -9.19
N TYR A 57 27.71 24.48 -8.53
CA TYR A 57 26.86 25.43 -7.82
C TYR A 57 26.65 26.67 -8.68
N ALA A 58 25.42 26.90 -9.15
CA ALA A 58 25.10 27.94 -10.14
C ALA A 58 23.90 28.80 -9.72
N GLU A 59 23.91 29.36 -8.51
CA GLU A 59 22.85 30.25 -8.05
C GLU A 59 22.65 31.48 -8.94
N GLY A 60 21.40 31.84 -9.19
CA GLY A 60 21.00 32.85 -10.17
C GLY A 60 20.60 32.23 -11.51
N TYR A 61 20.69 33.01 -12.57
CA TYR A 61 20.19 32.65 -13.90
C TYR A 61 21.18 33.06 -15.00
N PRO A 62 21.16 32.37 -16.16
CA PRO A 62 21.85 32.86 -17.37
C PRO A 62 21.36 34.25 -17.76
N ASP A 63 22.15 34.96 -18.57
CA ASP A 63 21.80 36.28 -19.10
C ASP A 63 20.41 36.28 -19.77
N GLU A 64 19.63 37.37 -19.60
CA GLU A 64 18.30 37.49 -20.19
C GLU A 64 18.33 37.37 -21.71
N GLU A 65 19.42 37.79 -22.38
CA GLU A 65 19.56 37.67 -23.84
C GLU A 65 19.44 36.22 -24.33
N THR A 66 19.87 35.25 -23.52
CA THR A 66 19.84 33.82 -23.87
C THR A 66 18.43 33.27 -24.02
N ARG A 67 17.41 33.97 -23.50
CA ARG A 67 16.00 33.59 -23.66
C ARG A 67 15.49 33.75 -25.10
N GLN A 68 16.14 34.61 -25.88
CA GLN A 68 15.75 34.90 -27.28
C GLN A 68 16.65 34.21 -28.30
N MET A 69 17.78 33.65 -27.86
CA MET A 69 18.72 32.94 -28.73
C MET A 69 18.17 31.62 -29.23
N SER A 70 18.54 31.27 -30.46
CA SER A 70 18.37 29.93 -31.03
C SER A 70 19.30 28.90 -30.37
N GLU A 71 19.04 27.61 -30.59
CA GLU A 71 19.96 26.55 -30.13
C GLU A 71 21.38 26.75 -30.68
N ASP A 72 21.52 27.14 -31.96
CA ASP A 72 22.82 27.32 -32.60
C ASP A 72 23.61 28.48 -31.97
N GLU A 73 22.95 29.60 -31.65
CA GLU A 73 23.57 30.74 -30.97
C GLU A 73 23.99 30.40 -29.52
N ILE A 74 23.17 29.61 -28.82
CA ILE A 74 23.51 29.15 -27.45
C ILE A 74 24.73 28.22 -27.48
N LEU A 75 24.84 27.39 -28.51
CA LEU A 75 25.90 26.39 -28.67
C LEU A 75 27.14 26.90 -29.41
N ASP A 76 27.14 28.15 -29.89
CA ASP A 76 28.32 28.79 -30.46
C ASP A 76 29.30 29.22 -29.35
N TYR A 77 30.06 28.24 -28.85
CA TYR A 77 30.95 28.41 -27.71
C TYR A 77 32.01 29.50 -27.92
N GLY A 78 32.43 29.79 -29.16
CA GLY A 78 33.48 30.78 -29.43
C GLY A 78 33.09 32.18 -28.94
N PRO A 79 32.05 32.80 -29.53
CA PRO A 79 31.49 34.06 -29.07
C PRO A 79 30.94 34.00 -27.64
N ARG A 80 30.31 32.88 -27.22
CA ARG A 80 29.72 32.77 -25.88
C ARG A 80 30.76 32.76 -24.77
N LEU A 81 31.82 31.99 -24.90
CA LEU A 81 32.91 32.00 -23.92
C LEU A 81 33.68 33.31 -23.95
N ALA A 82 33.84 33.94 -25.12
CA ALA A 82 34.45 35.28 -25.22
C ALA A 82 33.61 36.34 -24.49
N HIS A 83 32.29 36.34 -24.69
CA HIS A 83 31.36 37.24 -24.00
C HIS A 83 31.39 37.02 -22.50
N TYR A 84 31.26 35.78 -22.03
CA TYR A 84 31.33 35.43 -20.62
C TYR A 84 32.67 35.85 -19.99
N ARG A 85 33.81 35.62 -20.64
CA ARG A 85 35.12 36.09 -20.11
C ARG A 85 35.22 37.61 -20.04
N ARG A 86 34.52 38.33 -20.90
CA ARG A 86 34.58 39.80 -20.98
C ARG A 86 33.61 40.48 -20.01
N TYR A 87 32.39 39.98 -19.90
CA TYR A 87 31.29 40.62 -19.18
C TYR A 87 30.76 39.80 -18.00
N SER A 88 31.26 38.58 -17.83
CA SER A 88 30.73 37.59 -16.88
C SER A 88 29.26 37.27 -17.17
N ASP A 89 28.49 37.04 -16.10
CA ASP A 89 27.13 36.55 -16.09
C ASP A 89 26.42 37.05 -14.79
N PRO A 90 25.07 36.99 -14.72
CA PRO A 90 24.31 37.42 -13.54
C PRO A 90 24.31 36.44 -12.34
N ARG A 91 25.01 35.30 -12.41
CA ARG A 91 25.08 34.32 -11.33
C ARG A 91 25.95 34.80 -10.17
N TYR A 92 25.66 34.27 -8.99
CA TYR A 92 26.39 34.58 -7.75
C TYR A 92 27.79 33.93 -7.71
N TYR A 93 27.97 32.82 -8.43
CA TYR A 93 29.22 32.07 -8.52
C TYR A 93 29.75 32.07 -9.95
N LYS A 94 31.06 32.00 -10.11
CA LYS A 94 31.76 31.97 -11.42
C LYS A 94 32.35 30.59 -11.71
N GLY A 95 32.71 30.36 -12.97
CA GLY A 95 33.06 29.03 -13.49
C GLY A 95 31.83 28.22 -13.92
N VAL A 96 30.77 28.92 -14.33
CA VAL A 96 29.44 28.36 -14.65
C VAL A 96 29.08 28.51 -16.14
N GLU A 97 30.04 28.84 -17.01
CA GLU A 97 29.81 29.09 -18.44
C GLU A 97 29.03 27.96 -19.15
N TYR A 98 29.32 26.70 -18.81
CA TYR A 98 28.64 25.54 -19.38
C TYR A 98 27.30 25.24 -18.69
N ALA A 99 27.15 25.63 -17.42
CA ALA A 99 25.86 25.59 -16.72
C ALA A 99 24.89 26.62 -17.30
N ASP A 100 25.40 27.79 -17.71
CA ASP A 100 24.61 28.80 -18.43
C ASP A 100 24.16 28.31 -19.79
N ALA A 101 25.09 27.74 -20.58
CA ALA A 101 24.76 27.18 -21.88
C ALA A 101 23.69 26.08 -21.79
N ILE A 102 23.83 25.13 -20.86
CA ILE A 102 22.88 24.02 -20.74
C ILE A 102 21.51 24.47 -20.19
N GLU A 103 21.47 25.44 -19.27
CA GLU A 103 20.21 25.98 -18.77
C GLU A 103 19.49 26.82 -19.84
N ALA A 104 20.21 27.66 -20.59
CA ALA A 104 19.67 28.39 -21.72
C ALA A 104 19.11 27.43 -22.78
N LEU A 105 19.86 26.37 -23.10
CA LEU A 105 19.44 25.35 -24.06
C LEU A 105 18.17 24.62 -23.60
N ALA A 106 18.09 24.25 -22.31
CA ALA A 106 16.90 23.61 -21.75
C ALA A 106 15.67 24.52 -21.85
N ARG A 107 15.81 25.81 -21.54
CA ARG A 107 14.73 26.80 -21.66
C ARG A 107 14.26 26.93 -23.11
N ARG A 108 15.21 27.08 -24.05
CA ARG A 108 14.90 27.24 -25.47
C ARG A 108 14.16 26.03 -26.02
N ARG A 109 14.65 24.82 -25.76
CA ARG A 109 14.00 23.57 -26.20
C ARG A 109 12.62 23.36 -25.58
N CYS A 110 12.45 23.75 -24.31
CA CYS A 110 11.15 23.73 -23.66
C CYS A 110 10.17 24.71 -24.33
N ALA A 111 10.61 25.93 -24.64
CA ALA A 111 9.80 26.91 -25.34
C ALA A 111 9.39 26.39 -26.73
N GLU A 112 10.32 25.82 -27.49
CA GLU A 112 10.03 25.23 -28.80
C GLU A 112 9.09 24.03 -28.73
N LEU A 113 9.25 23.16 -27.73
CA LEU A 113 8.38 21.99 -27.56
C LEU A 113 6.92 22.37 -27.30
N PHE A 114 6.67 23.46 -26.56
CA PHE A 114 5.32 23.91 -26.21
C PHE A 114 4.79 25.03 -27.12
N ALA A 115 5.59 25.50 -28.07
CA ALA A 115 5.17 26.51 -29.03
C ALA A 115 3.95 26.05 -29.82
N THR A 116 3.07 27.00 -30.11
CA THR A 116 1.87 26.79 -30.91
C THR A 116 1.92 27.68 -32.14
N ALA A 117 1.02 27.46 -33.10
CA ALA A 117 0.90 28.36 -34.24
C ALA A 117 0.60 29.81 -33.85
N GLN A 118 -0.07 30.02 -32.70
CA GLN A 118 -0.46 31.33 -32.18
C GLN A 118 0.59 31.96 -31.26
N VAL A 119 1.32 31.14 -30.50
CA VAL A 119 2.34 31.58 -29.55
C VAL A 119 3.67 30.91 -29.91
N PRO A 120 4.55 31.62 -30.64
CA PRO A 120 5.85 31.09 -31.03
C PRO A 120 6.82 31.04 -29.84
N ALA A 121 7.87 30.23 -29.96
CA ALA A 121 8.83 29.95 -28.89
C ALA A 121 9.46 31.21 -28.28
N GLU A 122 9.71 32.23 -29.08
CA GLU A 122 10.35 33.50 -28.68
C GLU A 122 9.48 34.31 -27.70
N LYS A 123 8.18 33.99 -27.61
CA LYS A 123 7.24 34.63 -26.68
C LYS A 123 7.01 33.81 -25.41
N ILE A 124 7.72 32.70 -25.23
CA ILE A 124 7.51 31.79 -24.09
C ILE A 124 8.71 31.91 -23.14
N PHE A 125 8.44 32.45 -21.96
CA PHE A 125 9.42 32.52 -20.88
C PHE A 125 9.35 31.24 -20.05
N VAL A 126 10.48 30.55 -19.96
CA VAL A 126 10.60 29.27 -19.25
C VAL A 126 11.52 29.43 -18.03
N ASN A 127 11.08 28.90 -16.89
CA ASN A 127 11.94 28.54 -15.76
C ASN A 127 12.03 27.01 -15.66
N VAL A 128 13.24 26.47 -15.61
CA VAL A 128 13.53 25.02 -15.56
C VAL A 128 14.18 24.58 -14.25
N GLN A 129 14.26 25.47 -13.25
CA GLN A 129 15.00 25.20 -12.01
C GLN A 129 14.14 24.59 -10.90
N ALA A 130 12.81 24.64 -11.01
CA ALA A 130 11.93 24.12 -9.96
C ALA A 130 12.15 22.60 -9.75
N LEU A 131 12.45 22.20 -8.52
CA LEU A 131 12.90 20.84 -8.19
C LEU A 131 11.82 19.77 -8.44
N SER A 132 10.55 20.13 -8.30
CA SER A 132 9.40 19.25 -8.57
C SER A 132 8.10 20.08 -8.64
N GLY A 133 6.97 19.43 -8.88
CA GLY A 133 5.68 20.11 -9.11
C GLY A 133 5.15 20.91 -7.91
N ALA A 134 5.26 20.37 -6.69
CA ALA A 134 4.82 21.09 -5.50
C ALA A 134 5.69 22.33 -5.20
N PRO A 135 7.03 22.27 -5.22
CA PRO A 135 7.88 23.47 -5.18
C PRO A 135 7.61 24.47 -6.30
N ALA A 136 7.36 24.01 -7.54
CA ALA A 136 7.00 24.88 -8.65
C ALA A 136 5.71 25.66 -8.37
N ASN A 137 4.66 24.96 -7.92
CA ASN A 137 3.41 25.61 -7.53
C ASN A 137 3.64 26.57 -6.36
N ASN A 138 4.38 26.19 -5.31
CA ASN A 138 4.71 27.09 -4.20
C ASN A 138 5.41 28.38 -4.66
N ALA A 139 6.33 28.30 -5.62
CA ALA A 139 6.95 29.49 -6.21
C ALA A 139 5.91 30.40 -6.90
N VAL A 140 4.86 29.84 -7.54
CA VAL A 140 3.74 30.64 -8.06
C VAL A 140 2.97 31.33 -6.93
N TYR A 141 2.67 30.61 -5.84
CA TYR A 141 2.02 31.22 -4.67
C TYR A 141 2.88 32.34 -4.07
N ASN A 142 4.17 32.12 -3.88
CA ASN A 142 5.11 33.11 -3.34
C ASN A 142 5.26 34.33 -4.28
N ALA A 143 5.26 34.12 -5.59
CA ALA A 143 5.38 35.19 -6.58
C ALA A 143 4.15 36.11 -6.63
N LEU A 144 2.95 35.56 -6.38
CA LEU A 144 1.69 36.21 -6.75
C LEU A 144 0.73 36.45 -5.58
N LEU A 145 0.94 35.81 -4.43
CA LEU A 145 0.02 35.84 -3.31
C LEU A 145 0.70 36.19 -1.99
N LYS A 146 -0.09 36.78 -1.10
CA LYS A 146 0.21 36.92 0.32
C LYS A 146 -0.54 35.84 1.13
N PRO A 147 0.03 35.34 2.23
CA PRO A 147 -0.71 34.44 3.13
C PRO A 147 -2.08 35.03 3.53
N GLY A 148 -3.10 34.17 3.56
CA GLY A 148 -4.49 34.54 3.81
C GLY A 148 -5.29 34.92 2.57
N GLU A 149 -4.66 35.22 1.43
CA GLU A 149 -5.39 35.50 0.19
C GLU A 149 -6.12 34.25 -0.34
N THR A 150 -7.23 34.48 -1.05
CA THR A 150 -8.12 33.41 -1.51
C THR A 150 -7.58 32.69 -2.73
N VAL A 151 -7.63 31.36 -2.72
CA VAL A 151 -7.27 30.50 -3.86
C VAL A 151 -8.37 29.50 -4.15
N MET A 152 -8.56 29.19 -5.44
CA MET A 152 -9.55 28.22 -5.90
C MET A 152 -8.90 27.12 -6.74
N GLY A 153 -9.21 25.87 -6.41
CA GLY A 153 -8.75 24.66 -7.10
C GLY A 153 -9.78 23.55 -6.97
N LEU A 154 -9.63 22.48 -7.77
CA LEU A 154 -10.53 21.33 -7.69
C LEU A 154 -10.41 20.64 -6.32
N ASP A 155 -11.54 20.25 -5.74
CA ASP A 155 -11.57 19.49 -4.49
C ASP A 155 -10.71 18.22 -4.58
N LEU A 156 -9.90 17.97 -3.55
CA LEU A 156 -8.98 16.83 -3.50
C LEU A 156 -9.70 15.48 -3.64
N VAL A 157 -10.87 15.32 -3.02
CA VAL A 157 -11.64 14.07 -3.05
C VAL A 157 -12.24 13.83 -4.44
N GLN A 158 -12.44 14.89 -5.22
CA GLN A 158 -13.02 14.86 -6.57
C GLN A 158 -11.96 14.89 -7.70
N GLY A 159 -10.67 14.78 -7.36
CA GLY A 159 -9.59 14.62 -8.34
C GLY A 159 -8.55 15.74 -8.36
N GLY A 160 -8.68 16.75 -7.50
CA GLY A 160 -7.68 17.81 -7.32
C GLY A 160 -6.32 17.29 -6.82
N HIS A 161 -5.34 18.19 -6.72
CA HIS A 161 -4.02 17.88 -6.18
C HIS A 161 -3.81 18.52 -4.81
N LEU A 162 -2.92 17.93 -4.00
CA LEU A 162 -2.59 18.44 -2.66
C LEU A 162 -2.12 19.90 -2.69
N SER A 163 -1.39 20.33 -3.71
CA SER A 163 -0.86 21.71 -3.82
C SER A 163 -1.88 22.74 -4.34
N HIS A 164 -3.15 22.38 -4.47
CA HIS A 164 -4.21 23.25 -5.00
C HIS A 164 -5.16 23.77 -3.92
N GLY A 165 -4.69 23.83 -2.66
CA GLY A 165 -5.46 24.35 -1.53
C GLY A 165 -5.93 23.30 -0.51
N ALA A 166 -5.48 22.05 -0.63
CA ALA A 166 -5.83 21.03 0.38
C ALA A 166 -5.26 21.39 1.76
N LYS A 167 -6.08 21.28 2.81
CA LYS A 167 -5.73 21.64 4.20
C LYS A 167 -4.47 20.96 4.75
N ALA A 168 -4.15 19.77 4.26
CA ALA A 168 -2.95 19.02 4.66
C ALA A 168 -1.65 19.55 4.03
N ASN A 169 -1.74 20.48 3.07
CA ASN A 169 -0.61 21.07 2.36
C ASN A 169 -0.49 22.57 2.70
N ARG A 170 0.70 23.15 2.52
CA ARG A 170 0.94 24.60 2.68
C ARG A 170 -0.06 25.48 1.92
N SER A 171 -0.45 25.07 0.71
CA SER A 171 -1.45 25.77 -0.10
C SER A 171 -2.81 25.92 0.61
N GLY A 172 -3.25 24.95 1.43
CA GLY A 172 -4.47 25.05 2.23
C GLY A 172 -4.23 25.49 3.68
N ALA A 173 -2.99 25.44 4.17
CA ALA A 173 -2.64 25.87 5.52
C ALA A 173 -2.40 27.39 5.60
N TYR A 174 -1.83 27.99 4.56
CA TYR A 174 -1.41 29.41 4.56
C TYR A 174 -2.34 30.33 3.79
N TYR A 175 -3.20 29.80 2.92
CA TYR A 175 -4.10 30.58 2.08
C TYR A 175 -5.56 30.19 2.35
N ASN A 176 -6.48 31.09 2.05
CA ASN A 176 -7.90 30.82 2.16
C ASN A 176 -8.37 29.98 0.96
N SER A 177 -8.37 28.66 1.09
CA SER A 177 -8.77 27.77 0.00
C SER A 177 -10.29 27.60 -0.09
N VAL A 178 -10.82 27.89 -1.27
CA VAL A 178 -12.22 27.65 -1.65
C VAL A 178 -12.23 26.58 -2.76
N PRO A 179 -12.56 25.31 -2.47
CA PRO A 179 -12.58 24.29 -3.51
C PRO A 179 -13.79 24.48 -4.43
N TYR A 180 -13.59 24.29 -5.74
CA TYR A 180 -14.68 24.04 -6.67
C TYR A 180 -14.82 22.53 -6.91
N GLY A 181 -15.99 22.09 -7.36
CA GLY A 181 -16.31 20.67 -7.52
C GLY A 181 -16.83 20.31 -8.91
N LEU A 182 -17.32 19.07 -8.98
CA LEU A 182 -17.95 18.47 -10.14
C LEU A 182 -19.47 18.51 -9.98
N ASP A 183 -20.18 18.53 -11.10
CA ASP A 183 -21.60 18.25 -11.15
C ASP A 183 -21.85 16.78 -10.70
N PRO A 184 -22.68 16.54 -9.67
CA PRO A 184 -22.87 15.20 -9.12
C PRO A 184 -23.53 14.19 -10.06
N ALA A 185 -24.23 14.64 -11.10
CA ALA A 185 -24.95 13.77 -12.03
C ALA A 185 -24.08 13.34 -13.21
N THR A 186 -23.29 14.26 -13.76
CA THR A 186 -22.41 14.05 -14.91
C THR A 186 -20.98 13.69 -14.52
N GLU A 187 -20.60 13.99 -13.27
CA GLU A 187 -19.23 13.90 -12.75
C GLU A 187 -18.24 14.74 -13.59
N ARG A 188 -18.71 15.83 -14.21
CA ARG A 188 -17.88 16.78 -14.97
C ARG A 188 -17.73 18.08 -14.21
N LEU A 189 -16.72 18.86 -14.56
CA LEU A 189 -16.57 20.23 -14.07
C LEU A 189 -17.82 21.05 -14.41
N ASP A 190 -18.44 21.63 -13.40
CA ASP A 190 -19.52 22.60 -13.56
C ASP A 190 -18.92 24.01 -13.62
N TYR A 191 -18.64 24.48 -14.84
CA TYR A 191 -18.07 25.81 -15.06
C TYR A 191 -18.98 26.94 -14.56
N SER A 192 -20.30 26.74 -14.53
CA SER A 192 -21.24 27.74 -14.00
C SER A 192 -21.10 27.85 -12.47
N ALA A 193 -20.98 26.73 -11.77
CA ALA A 193 -20.69 26.71 -10.33
C ALA A 193 -19.30 27.26 -10.01
N VAL A 194 -18.27 26.88 -10.79
CA VAL A 194 -16.91 27.44 -10.68
C VAL A 194 -16.97 28.97 -10.80
N ARG A 195 -17.68 29.49 -11.81
CA ARG A 195 -17.85 30.93 -12.01
C ARG A 195 -18.59 31.60 -10.85
N ALA A 196 -19.67 31.02 -10.37
CA ALA A 196 -20.44 31.56 -9.25
C ALA A 196 -19.57 31.70 -7.99
N LEU A 197 -18.82 30.65 -7.65
CA LEU A 197 -17.85 30.66 -6.54
C LEU A 197 -16.75 31.71 -6.74
N ALA A 198 -16.21 31.84 -7.96
CA ALA A 198 -15.18 32.81 -8.26
C ALA A 198 -15.67 34.26 -8.11
N MET A 199 -16.92 34.55 -8.52
CA MET A 199 -17.51 35.88 -8.32
C MET A 199 -17.80 36.18 -6.85
N GLN A 200 -18.23 35.16 -6.09
CA GLN A 200 -18.53 35.29 -4.67
C GLN A 200 -17.27 35.51 -3.82
N HIS A 201 -16.21 34.73 -4.08
CA HIS A 201 -15.03 34.67 -3.22
C HIS A 201 -13.84 35.49 -3.73
N ARG A 202 -13.90 35.98 -4.98
CA ARG A 202 -12.87 36.83 -5.62
C ARG A 202 -11.45 36.30 -5.39
N PRO A 203 -11.15 35.07 -5.83
CA PRO A 203 -9.83 34.48 -5.64
C PRO A 203 -8.74 35.32 -6.29
N LYS A 204 -7.53 35.31 -5.71
CA LYS A 204 -6.34 35.86 -6.37
C LYS A 204 -5.73 34.88 -7.36
N LEU A 205 -5.91 33.58 -7.11
CA LEU A 205 -5.43 32.51 -7.96
C LEU A 205 -6.57 31.52 -8.23
N LEU A 206 -6.86 31.30 -9.52
CA LEU A 206 -7.72 30.23 -9.99
C LEU A 206 -6.84 29.16 -10.65
N ILE A 207 -6.91 27.93 -10.14
CA ILE A 207 -6.06 26.82 -10.58
C ILE A 207 -6.90 25.86 -11.43
N ALA A 208 -6.45 25.64 -12.66
CA ALA A 208 -7.02 24.67 -13.60
C ALA A 208 -6.00 23.55 -13.86
N GLY A 209 -6.21 22.40 -13.21
CA GLY A 209 -5.27 21.28 -13.26
C GLY A 209 -5.57 20.28 -12.14
N TYR A 210 -5.29 19.00 -12.38
CA TYR A 210 -5.74 17.94 -11.48
C TYR A 210 -4.91 16.66 -11.59
N SER A 211 -5.09 15.79 -10.59
CA SER A 211 -4.37 14.52 -10.47
C SER A 211 -5.21 13.31 -10.83
N SER A 212 -6.53 13.38 -10.70
CA SER A 212 -7.42 12.23 -10.91
C SER A 212 -8.76 12.66 -11.52
N TYR A 213 -8.70 13.39 -12.63
CA TYR A 213 -9.86 13.72 -13.44
C TYR A 213 -9.52 13.51 -14.93
N PRO A 214 -10.30 12.73 -15.69
CA PRO A 214 -9.86 12.14 -16.96
C PRO A 214 -10.25 12.94 -18.21
N TRP A 215 -10.45 14.25 -18.06
CA TRP A 215 -10.84 15.15 -19.16
C TRP A 215 -9.84 16.29 -19.30
N VAL A 216 -9.83 16.99 -20.41
CA VAL A 216 -9.03 18.21 -20.62
C VAL A 216 -9.85 19.41 -20.13
N PRO A 217 -9.26 20.39 -19.40
CA PRO A 217 -9.98 21.59 -19.02
C PRO A 217 -10.37 22.43 -20.23
N ASP A 218 -11.51 23.11 -20.14
CA ASP A 218 -11.83 24.21 -21.05
C ASP A 218 -11.02 25.44 -20.66
N TRP A 219 -9.87 25.61 -21.32
CA TRP A 219 -8.94 26.71 -21.03
C TRP A 219 -9.53 28.09 -21.31
N ALA A 220 -10.39 28.21 -22.33
CA ALA A 220 -11.02 29.47 -22.69
C ALA A 220 -12.05 29.88 -21.64
N GLU A 221 -12.83 28.93 -21.14
CA GLU A 221 -13.81 29.20 -20.10
C GLU A 221 -13.14 29.51 -18.75
N PHE A 222 -12.11 28.75 -18.35
CA PHE A 222 -11.32 29.10 -17.15
C PHE A 222 -10.68 30.49 -17.27
N ARG A 223 -10.18 30.86 -18.46
CA ARG A 223 -9.65 32.20 -18.72
C ARG A 223 -10.72 33.27 -18.52
N ARG A 224 -11.90 33.09 -19.12
CA ARG A 224 -13.01 34.04 -19.00
C ARG A 224 -13.41 34.25 -17.55
N ILE A 225 -13.52 33.17 -16.77
CA ILE A 225 -13.85 33.25 -15.34
C ILE A 225 -12.76 34.00 -14.57
N ALA A 226 -11.48 33.70 -14.83
CA ALA A 226 -10.36 34.37 -14.19
C ALA A 226 -10.37 35.89 -14.46
N ASP A 227 -10.61 36.30 -15.70
CA ASP A 227 -10.70 37.71 -16.09
C ASP A 227 -11.86 38.43 -15.40
N GLU A 228 -13.05 37.81 -15.35
CA GLU A 228 -14.23 38.39 -14.73
C GLU A 228 -14.08 38.60 -13.21
N CYS A 229 -13.38 37.68 -12.52
CA CYS A 229 -13.15 37.81 -11.07
C CYS A 229 -11.89 38.60 -10.72
N GLY A 230 -11.00 38.84 -11.69
CA GLY A 230 -9.70 39.49 -11.51
C GLY A 230 -8.62 38.58 -10.92
N ALA A 231 -8.70 37.27 -11.18
CA ALA A 231 -7.75 36.27 -10.71
C ALA A 231 -6.64 35.99 -11.73
N VAL A 232 -5.48 35.56 -11.24
CA VAL A 232 -4.48 34.90 -12.10
C VAL A 232 -4.93 33.46 -12.36
N LEU A 233 -4.90 33.05 -13.62
CA LEU A 233 -5.11 31.65 -14.03
C LEU A 233 -3.79 30.88 -14.04
N LEU A 234 -3.67 29.91 -13.14
CA LEU A 234 -2.61 28.90 -13.15
C LEU A 234 -3.12 27.61 -13.79
N ALA A 235 -2.55 27.22 -14.93
CA ALA A 235 -2.77 25.91 -15.51
C ALA A 235 -1.70 24.92 -15.03
N ASP A 236 -2.07 23.98 -14.16
CA ASP A 236 -1.18 22.89 -13.75
C ASP A 236 -1.41 21.68 -14.66
N ILE A 237 -0.58 21.54 -15.68
CA ILE A 237 -0.66 20.46 -16.66
C ILE A 237 0.25 19.29 -16.34
N ALA A 238 0.70 19.13 -15.08
CA ALA A 238 1.67 18.11 -14.69
C ALA A 238 1.36 16.69 -15.20
N HIS A 239 0.09 16.31 -15.21
CA HIS A 239 -0.36 15.00 -15.69
C HIS A 239 -0.44 14.92 -17.23
N ILE A 240 -0.75 16.00 -17.93
CA ILE A 240 -1.02 16.02 -19.38
C ILE A 240 0.05 16.75 -20.21
N ALA A 241 1.17 17.17 -19.59
CA ALA A 241 2.23 17.93 -20.26
C ALA A 241 2.76 17.26 -21.54
N GLY A 242 2.93 15.93 -21.54
CA GLY A 242 3.32 15.18 -22.73
C GLY A 242 2.26 15.20 -23.83
N LEU A 243 0.98 15.02 -23.45
CA LEU A 243 -0.15 15.08 -24.38
C LEU A 243 -0.28 16.47 -25.02
N VAL A 244 -0.11 17.53 -24.22
CA VAL A 244 -0.11 18.92 -24.70
C VAL A 244 1.04 19.16 -25.67
N ALA A 245 2.27 18.76 -25.30
CA ALA A 245 3.45 18.91 -26.14
C ALA A 245 3.34 18.17 -27.49
N ALA A 246 2.66 17.02 -27.52
CA ALA A 246 2.41 16.25 -28.74
C ALA A 246 1.21 16.75 -29.57
N GLY A 247 0.41 17.69 -29.04
CA GLY A 247 -0.83 18.15 -29.66
C GLY A 247 -1.99 17.13 -29.56
N GLU A 248 -1.93 16.21 -28.60
CA GLU A 248 -2.96 15.20 -28.33
C GLU A 248 -3.96 15.66 -27.24
N ALA A 249 -3.67 16.78 -26.55
CA ALA A 249 -4.58 17.50 -25.67
C ALA A 249 -4.47 19.02 -25.95
N ALA A 250 -5.55 19.77 -25.74
CA ALA A 250 -5.56 21.22 -25.94
C ALA A 250 -4.53 21.91 -25.04
N SER A 251 -3.79 22.88 -25.59
CA SER A 251 -2.78 23.63 -24.85
C SER A 251 -3.40 24.79 -24.06
N PRO A 252 -3.01 25.03 -22.79
CA PRO A 252 -3.38 26.23 -22.06
C PRO A 252 -2.59 27.47 -22.49
N LEU A 253 -1.58 27.33 -23.36
CA LEU A 253 -0.75 28.43 -23.82
C LEU A 253 -1.56 29.44 -24.62
N GLY A 254 -1.46 30.73 -24.26
CA GLY A 254 -2.31 31.79 -24.80
C GLY A 254 -3.60 32.03 -23.99
N HIS A 255 -3.94 31.11 -23.08
CA HIS A 255 -5.04 31.28 -22.12
C HIS A 255 -4.50 31.53 -20.70
N ALA A 256 -3.73 30.57 -20.16
CA ALA A 256 -3.22 30.67 -18.80
C ALA A 256 -2.18 31.78 -18.64
N HIS A 257 -2.19 32.44 -17.49
CA HIS A 257 -1.19 33.45 -17.14
C HIS A 257 0.13 32.78 -16.74
N VAL A 258 0.03 31.67 -16.00
CA VAL A 258 1.14 30.80 -15.63
C VAL A 258 0.76 29.36 -15.96
N ILE A 259 1.70 28.61 -16.54
CA ILE A 259 1.57 27.18 -16.74
C ILE A 259 2.64 26.50 -15.89
N SER A 260 2.26 25.55 -15.06
CA SER A 260 3.19 24.69 -14.33
C SER A 260 3.07 23.25 -14.80
N PHE A 261 4.17 22.51 -14.81
CA PHE A 261 4.14 21.08 -15.03
C PHE A 261 5.35 20.36 -14.48
N THR A 262 5.15 19.09 -14.11
CA THR A 262 6.25 18.16 -13.82
C THR A 262 6.77 17.52 -15.09
N THR A 263 8.06 17.19 -15.09
CA THR A 263 8.76 16.66 -16.27
C THR A 263 8.78 15.12 -16.36
N HIS A 264 8.32 14.39 -15.33
CA HIS A 264 8.49 12.94 -15.17
C HIS A 264 7.22 12.10 -15.33
N LYS A 265 6.08 12.72 -15.65
CA LYS A 265 4.80 12.01 -15.87
C LYS A 265 4.64 11.69 -17.35
N SER A 266 3.57 12.15 -18.00
CA SER A 266 3.37 11.95 -19.44
C SER A 266 4.47 12.56 -20.32
N LEU A 267 5.29 13.47 -19.79
CA LEU A 267 6.44 14.03 -20.51
C LEU A 267 7.67 13.09 -20.56
N CYS A 268 7.67 12.00 -19.79
CA CYS A 268 8.70 10.95 -19.84
C CYS A 268 10.14 11.45 -19.63
N GLY A 269 10.36 12.39 -18.71
CA GLY A 269 11.68 12.90 -18.36
C GLY A 269 12.12 12.62 -16.93
N PRO A 270 13.29 13.11 -16.50
CA PRO A 270 13.73 13.02 -15.11
C PRO A 270 12.83 13.85 -14.19
N ARG A 271 12.90 13.58 -12.88
CA ARG A 271 12.14 14.34 -11.88
C ARG A 271 12.59 15.80 -11.86
N GLY A 272 11.62 16.70 -11.97
CA GLY A 272 11.79 18.14 -12.13
C GLY A 272 10.44 18.80 -12.44
N ALA A 273 10.44 20.12 -12.57
CA ALA A 273 9.28 20.90 -13.00
C ALA A 273 9.69 22.15 -13.76
N CYS A 274 8.74 22.69 -14.53
CA CYS A 274 8.90 23.94 -15.26
C CYS A 274 7.75 24.90 -15.00
N LEU A 275 8.05 26.19 -15.13
CA LEU A 275 7.07 27.27 -15.13
C LEU A 275 7.17 28.02 -16.45
N LEU A 276 6.03 28.20 -17.11
CA LEU A 276 5.91 28.90 -18.38
C LEU A 276 4.99 30.10 -18.23
N THR A 277 5.30 31.19 -18.92
CA THR A 277 4.43 32.35 -19.08
C THR A 277 4.77 33.08 -20.38
N THR A 278 3.82 33.84 -20.92
CA THR A 278 4.04 34.73 -22.07
C THR A 278 4.26 36.19 -21.66
N ASP A 279 4.26 36.47 -20.34
CA ASP A 279 4.47 37.80 -19.77
C ASP A 279 5.87 37.89 -19.15
N ALA A 280 6.71 38.78 -19.68
CA ALA A 280 8.08 38.99 -19.23
C ALA A 280 8.17 39.50 -17.78
N ALA A 281 7.24 40.35 -17.34
CA ALA A 281 7.21 40.85 -15.97
C ALA A 281 6.82 39.75 -14.98
N LEU A 282 5.90 38.88 -15.39
CA LEU A 282 5.53 37.69 -14.62
C LEU A 282 6.68 36.69 -14.56
N ALA A 283 7.39 36.46 -15.67
CA ALA A 283 8.57 35.59 -15.72
C ALA A 283 9.61 35.99 -14.67
N ARG A 284 9.94 37.28 -14.57
CA ARG A 284 10.88 37.80 -13.57
C ARG A 284 10.39 37.61 -12.12
N LYS A 285 9.08 37.67 -11.89
CA LYS A 285 8.51 37.37 -10.55
C LYS A 285 8.63 35.89 -10.22
N LEU A 286 8.33 35.01 -11.17
CA LEU A 286 8.45 33.57 -11.01
C LEU A 286 9.89 33.14 -10.79
N ASP A 287 10.83 33.67 -11.58
CA ASP A 287 12.28 33.47 -11.39
C ASP A 287 12.70 33.85 -9.97
N ARG A 288 12.37 35.06 -9.50
CA ARG A 288 12.68 35.50 -8.13
C ARG A 288 12.06 34.62 -7.04
N ALA A 289 10.86 34.10 -7.29
CA ALA A 289 10.18 33.24 -6.34
C ALA A 289 10.77 31.82 -6.31
N VAL A 290 11.30 31.32 -7.42
CA VAL A 290 12.07 30.08 -7.43
C VAL A 290 13.41 30.29 -6.73
N PHE A 291 14.19 31.28 -7.16
CA PHE A 291 15.44 31.69 -6.53
C PHE A 291 15.54 33.23 -6.47
N PRO A 292 15.81 33.83 -5.30
CA PRO A 292 16.20 33.21 -4.03
C PRO A 292 15.02 32.83 -3.11
N GLY A 293 13.78 32.79 -3.63
CA GLY A 293 12.58 32.57 -2.81
C GLY A 293 12.48 31.17 -2.18
N GLU A 294 12.22 30.15 -2.99
CA GLU A 294 11.95 28.78 -2.52
C GLU A 294 13.18 27.87 -2.49
N GLN A 295 14.20 28.17 -3.31
CA GLN A 295 15.36 27.29 -3.56
C GLN A 295 16.69 28.06 -3.50
N GLY A 296 17.79 27.33 -3.32
CA GLY A 296 19.18 27.80 -3.50
C GLY A 296 19.75 27.37 -4.86
N GLY A 297 20.95 26.77 -4.87
CA GLY A 297 21.61 26.26 -6.07
C GLY A 297 20.75 25.30 -6.94
N PRO A 298 20.62 25.53 -8.26
CA PRO A 298 19.84 24.67 -9.15
C PRO A 298 20.54 23.33 -9.44
N HIS A 299 19.75 22.27 -9.67
CA HIS A 299 20.27 20.96 -10.05
C HIS A 299 20.62 20.90 -11.55
N ILE A 300 21.79 21.42 -11.92
CA ILE A 300 22.21 21.54 -13.34
C ILE A 300 22.24 20.18 -14.07
N ASN A 301 22.61 19.10 -13.38
CA ASN A 301 22.54 17.74 -13.95
C ASN A 301 21.12 17.32 -14.35
N THR A 302 20.12 17.69 -13.55
CA THR A 302 18.70 17.45 -13.89
C THR A 302 18.30 18.30 -15.10
N ILE A 303 18.69 19.57 -15.12
CA ILE A 303 18.44 20.48 -16.26
C ILE A 303 19.09 19.96 -17.56
N ALA A 304 20.28 19.38 -17.48
CA ALA A 304 20.92 18.71 -18.62
C ALA A 304 20.07 17.54 -19.14
N GLY A 305 19.55 16.70 -18.25
CA GLY A 305 18.59 15.65 -18.61
C GLY A 305 17.30 16.20 -19.24
N LEU A 306 16.78 17.32 -18.73
CA LEU A 306 15.62 18.01 -19.31
C LEU A 306 15.89 18.51 -20.73
N ALA A 307 17.06 19.12 -20.98
CA ALA A 307 17.45 19.56 -22.31
C ALA A 307 17.46 18.41 -23.33
N VAL A 308 17.87 17.20 -22.91
CA VAL A 308 17.81 15.99 -23.75
C VAL A 308 16.36 15.60 -24.02
N VAL A 309 15.53 15.50 -22.97
CA VAL A 309 14.11 15.10 -23.09
C VAL A 309 13.33 16.04 -23.98
N PHE A 310 13.49 17.36 -23.83
CA PHE A 310 12.78 18.33 -24.66
C PHE A 310 13.12 18.15 -26.15
N LYS A 311 14.39 17.90 -26.48
CA LYS A 311 14.81 17.59 -27.87
C LYS A 311 14.21 16.29 -28.39
N LEU A 312 14.21 15.24 -27.58
CA LEU A 312 13.65 13.94 -27.97
C LEU A 312 12.14 14.01 -28.16
N ASN A 313 11.44 14.80 -27.35
CA ASN A 313 9.99 14.92 -27.38
C ASN A 313 9.47 15.75 -28.57
N GLN A 314 10.32 16.51 -29.27
CA GLN A 314 9.97 17.15 -30.55
C GLN A 314 9.87 16.14 -31.72
N ARG A 315 10.33 14.89 -31.54
CA ARG A 315 10.37 13.90 -32.63
C ARG A 315 8.99 13.28 -32.91
N PRO A 316 8.71 12.87 -34.16
CA PRO A 316 7.45 12.21 -34.52
C PRO A 316 7.11 10.96 -33.67
N GLN A 317 8.12 10.23 -33.21
CA GLN A 317 7.95 9.04 -32.37
C GLN A 317 7.32 9.39 -31.02
N PHE A 318 7.64 10.54 -30.42
CA PHE A 318 7.01 10.96 -29.17
C PHE A 318 5.54 11.31 -29.38
N LYS A 319 5.21 11.98 -30.50
CA LYS A 319 3.81 12.24 -30.86
C LYS A 319 3.02 10.94 -31.05
N ALA A 320 3.60 9.96 -31.74
CA ALA A 320 3.00 8.64 -31.89
C ALA A 320 2.79 7.94 -30.53
N LEU A 321 3.77 8.02 -29.63
CA LEU A 321 3.66 7.50 -28.27
C LEU A 321 2.48 8.15 -27.51
N GLN A 322 2.38 9.48 -27.49
CA GLN A 322 1.30 10.18 -26.78
C GLN A 322 -0.08 9.84 -27.33
N LYS A 323 -0.21 9.70 -28.66
CA LYS A 323 -1.44 9.25 -29.30
C LYS A 323 -1.82 7.85 -28.83
N GLN A 324 -0.86 6.92 -28.78
CA GLN A 324 -1.09 5.56 -28.31
C GLN A 324 -1.40 5.49 -26.80
N ILE A 325 -0.76 6.34 -25.99
CA ILE A 325 -1.07 6.45 -24.55
C ILE A 325 -2.56 6.75 -24.35
N ARG A 326 -3.09 7.78 -25.04
CA ARG A 326 -4.52 8.11 -24.97
C ARG A 326 -5.38 6.95 -25.50
N ALA A 327 -5.05 6.39 -26.66
CA ALA A 327 -5.82 5.29 -27.25
C ALA A 327 -5.91 4.07 -26.32
N ASN A 328 -4.78 3.67 -25.72
CA ASN A 328 -4.72 2.60 -24.75
C ASN A 328 -5.57 2.92 -23.50
N ALA A 329 -5.54 4.13 -22.97
CA ALA A 329 -6.32 4.49 -21.79
C ALA A 329 -7.83 4.43 -22.05
N VAL A 330 -8.28 4.94 -23.20
CA VAL A 330 -9.67 4.83 -23.66
C VAL A 330 -10.08 3.38 -23.81
N ARG A 331 -9.27 2.57 -24.50
CA ARG A 331 -9.54 1.16 -24.73
C ARG A 331 -9.63 0.39 -23.41
N PHE A 332 -8.71 0.65 -22.48
CA PHE A 332 -8.67 -0.02 -21.19
C PHE A 332 -9.92 0.28 -20.35
N ALA A 333 -10.32 1.55 -20.27
CA ALA A 333 -11.56 1.94 -19.61
C ALA A 333 -12.78 1.21 -20.20
N GLN A 334 -12.88 1.15 -21.54
CA GLN A 334 -13.95 0.44 -22.24
C GLN A 334 -13.94 -1.07 -21.95
N GLN A 335 -12.76 -1.72 -21.91
CA GLN A 335 -12.67 -3.14 -21.60
C GLN A 335 -13.10 -3.45 -20.17
N LEU A 336 -12.67 -2.66 -19.19
CA LEU A 336 -13.12 -2.85 -17.80
C LEU A 336 -14.62 -2.60 -17.66
N GLN A 337 -15.20 -1.65 -18.41
CA GLN A 337 -16.66 -1.49 -18.50
C GLN A 337 -17.34 -2.71 -19.13
N ALA A 338 -16.79 -3.27 -20.20
CA ALA A 338 -17.31 -4.50 -20.82
C ALA A 338 -17.24 -5.70 -19.85
N HIS A 339 -16.23 -5.72 -18.99
CA HIS A 339 -16.14 -6.63 -17.84
C HIS A 339 -17.01 -6.22 -16.66
N GLY A 340 -17.96 -5.29 -16.81
CA GLY A 340 -18.99 -4.94 -15.84
C GLY A 340 -18.55 -4.09 -14.65
N PHE A 341 -17.41 -3.42 -14.73
CA PHE A 341 -17.00 -2.43 -13.73
C PHE A 341 -17.53 -1.04 -14.08
N ARG A 342 -17.82 -0.23 -13.06
CA ARG A 342 -18.10 1.20 -13.26
C ARG A 342 -16.77 1.95 -13.42
N VAL A 343 -16.68 2.75 -14.47
CA VAL A 343 -15.62 3.74 -14.68
C VAL A 343 -16.20 5.13 -14.36
N PRO A 344 -15.80 5.75 -13.23
CA PRO A 344 -16.21 7.11 -12.89
C PRO A 344 -15.88 8.12 -13.99
N PHE A 345 -16.55 9.28 -13.95
CA PHE A 345 -16.46 10.36 -14.94
C PHE A 345 -16.97 10.00 -16.35
N GLY A 346 -17.49 8.78 -16.52
CA GLY A 346 -18.03 8.27 -17.79
C GLY A 346 -16.99 7.83 -18.82
N GLY A 347 -15.70 7.75 -18.44
CA GLY A 347 -14.61 7.35 -19.35
C GLY A 347 -13.38 8.24 -19.21
N THR A 348 -12.62 8.36 -20.31
CA THR A 348 -11.43 9.22 -20.37
C THR A 348 -11.18 9.72 -21.79
N GLU A 349 -10.53 10.87 -21.91
CA GLU A 349 -9.90 11.35 -23.15
C GLU A 349 -8.41 11.65 -22.98
N ILE A 350 -7.83 11.30 -21.83
CA ILE A 350 -6.41 11.50 -21.51
C ILE A 350 -5.75 10.16 -21.16
N HIS A 351 -4.55 10.20 -20.59
CA HIS A 351 -3.74 9.00 -20.29
C HIS A 351 -4.20 8.19 -19.07
N LEU A 352 -5.18 8.67 -18.29
CA LEU A 352 -5.62 8.06 -17.04
C LEU A 352 -7.13 7.91 -16.96
N PHE A 353 -7.60 7.01 -16.10
CA PHE A 353 -9.00 6.83 -15.74
C PHE A 353 -9.12 6.24 -14.33
N ASN A 354 -10.35 6.13 -13.83
CA ASN A 354 -10.63 5.57 -12.51
C ASN A 354 -11.50 4.31 -12.65
N LEU A 355 -11.39 3.43 -11.66
CA LEU A 355 -12.21 2.23 -11.54
C LEU A 355 -12.92 2.26 -10.19
N ASP A 356 -14.24 2.06 -10.18
CA ASP A 356 -15.00 1.89 -8.95
C ASP A 356 -14.95 0.43 -8.50
N CYS A 357 -14.32 0.15 -7.37
CA CYS A 357 -14.22 -1.22 -6.85
C CYS A 357 -15.54 -1.69 -6.21
N LYS A 358 -16.46 -0.78 -5.88
CA LYS A 358 -17.73 -1.12 -5.22
C LYS A 358 -18.68 -1.93 -6.11
N SER A 359 -18.35 -2.12 -7.39
CA SER A 359 -19.05 -3.08 -8.26
C SER A 359 -18.81 -4.53 -7.84
N VAL A 360 -17.83 -4.80 -6.97
CA VAL A 360 -17.59 -6.09 -6.33
C VAL A 360 -18.07 -6.02 -4.89
N VAL A 361 -19.04 -6.86 -4.52
CA VAL A 361 -19.71 -6.85 -3.22
C VAL A 361 -19.73 -8.27 -2.67
N GLY A 362 -19.35 -8.44 -1.41
CA GLY A 362 -19.42 -9.73 -0.72
C GLY A 362 -20.84 -10.08 -0.27
N ALA A 363 -21.05 -11.32 0.14
CA ALA A 363 -22.37 -11.84 0.53
C ALA A 363 -23.08 -11.00 1.62
N ALA A 364 -22.30 -10.42 2.54
CA ALA A 364 -22.81 -9.55 3.62
C ALA A 364 -22.98 -8.07 3.21
N GLY A 365 -22.89 -7.74 1.91
CA GLY A 365 -23.05 -6.37 1.40
C GLY A 365 -21.81 -5.49 1.52
N ALA A 366 -20.69 -6.01 2.03
CA ALA A 366 -19.43 -5.26 2.10
C ALA A 366 -18.86 -5.04 0.69
N PRO A 367 -18.53 -3.80 0.29
CA PRO A 367 -17.90 -3.54 -1.00
C PRO A 367 -16.39 -3.81 -0.97
N LEU A 368 -15.82 -4.13 -2.14
CA LEU A 368 -14.38 -4.09 -2.34
C LEU A 368 -13.90 -2.62 -2.30
N MET A 369 -12.93 -2.34 -1.44
CA MET A 369 -12.35 -1.01 -1.30
C MET A 369 -11.01 -0.91 -2.03
N GLY A 370 -10.66 0.30 -2.48
CA GLY A 370 -9.49 0.53 -3.33
C GLY A 370 -8.15 0.08 -2.73
N GLU A 371 -7.99 0.17 -1.40
CA GLU A 371 -6.80 -0.35 -0.71
C GLU A 371 -6.64 -1.87 -0.89
N MET A 372 -7.71 -2.63 -0.69
CA MET A 372 -7.66 -4.10 -0.78
C MET A 372 -7.49 -4.54 -2.24
N ALA A 373 -8.17 -3.87 -3.17
CA ALA A 373 -8.01 -4.11 -4.60
C ALA A 373 -6.58 -3.85 -5.06
N ALA A 374 -5.96 -2.73 -4.65
CA ALA A 374 -4.59 -2.39 -5.02
C ALA A 374 -3.57 -3.41 -4.50
N ARG A 375 -3.72 -3.89 -3.27
CA ARG A 375 -2.82 -4.91 -2.69
C ARG A 375 -2.89 -6.24 -3.43
N ILE A 376 -4.11 -6.71 -3.74
CA ILE A 376 -4.28 -7.99 -4.44
C ILE A 376 -3.78 -7.90 -5.88
N LEU A 377 -4.04 -6.79 -6.56
CA LEU A 377 -3.46 -6.54 -7.88
C LEU A 377 -1.93 -6.50 -7.83
N ASP A 378 -1.33 -5.92 -6.79
CA ASP A 378 0.14 -5.90 -6.65
C ASP A 378 0.73 -7.31 -6.45
N LEU A 379 0.04 -8.18 -5.70
CA LEU A 379 0.39 -9.60 -5.58
C LEU A 379 0.25 -10.35 -6.91
N ALA A 380 -0.75 -10.00 -7.72
CA ALA A 380 -0.93 -10.51 -9.08
C ALA A 380 0.06 -9.91 -10.10
N GLY A 381 0.88 -8.91 -9.72
CA GLY A 381 1.88 -8.30 -10.60
C GLY A 381 1.44 -7.00 -11.31
N VAL A 382 0.32 -6.39 -10.89
CA VAL A 382 -0.17 -5.11 -11.41
C VAL A 382 -0.09 -4.02 -10.35
N VAL A 383 0.67 -2.96 -10.64
CA VAL A 383 0.92 -1.85 -9.70
C VAL A 383 -0.03 -0.70 -10.00
N VAL A 384 -0.96 -0.45 -9.08
CA VAL A 384 -1.97 0.63 -9.14
C VAL A 384 -1.99 1.40 -7.81
N ASN A 385 -2.65 2.56 -7.79
CA ASN A 385 -2.90 3.28 -6.55
C ASN A 385 -4.40 3.30 -6.22
N ARG A 386 -4.74 3.13 -4.95
CA ARG A 386 -6.08 3.49 -4.43
C ARG A 386 -6.34 4.97 -4.67
N ASN A 387 -7.57 5.34 -4.96
CA ASN A 387 -7.95 6.72 -5.21
C ASN A 387 -9.41 6.98 -4.83
N THR A 388 -9.69 8.18 -4.33
CA THR A 388 -11.09 8.59 -4.14
C THR A 388 -11.76 8.74 -5.50
N ILE A 389 -13.07 8.52 -5.52
CA ILE A 389 -13.93 8.73 -6.69
C ILE A 389 -15.13 9.58 -6.29
N PRO A 390 -15.85 10.22 -7.23
CA PRO A 390 -17.09 10.93 -6.92
C PRO A 390 -18.05 10.06 -6.08
N GLY A 391 -18.52 10.64 -4.96
CA GLY A 391 -19.36 9.97 -3.97
C GLY A 391 -18.62 9.49 -2.71
N ASP A 392 -17.28 9.45 -2.70
CA ASP A 392 -16.52 9.16 -1.48
C ASP A 392 -16.60 10.31 -0.47
N ARG A 393 -16.69 9.98 0.83
CA ARG A 393 -16.82 10.98 1.90
C ARG A 393 -15.48 11.59 2.34
N GLY A 394 -14.35 11.02 1.94
CA GLY A 394 -13.03 11.53 2.30
C GLY A 394 -11.87 10.61 1.91
N ALA A 395 -10.64 11.12 2.05
CA ALA A 395 -9.43 10.48 1.54
C ALA A 395 -8.97 9.21 2.28
N PHE A 396 -9.48 8.93 3.48
CA PHE A 396 -9.04 7.80 4.31
C PHE A 396 -9.60 6.44 3.87
N TYR A 397 -10.74 6.42 3.17
CA TYR A 397 -11.41 5.19 2.73
C TYR A 397 -11.78 5.27 1.25
N PRO A 398 -10.79 5.43 0.35
CA PRO A 398 -11.06 5.53 -1.08
C PRO A 398 -11.66 4.23 -1.60
N SER A 399 -12.74 4.35 -2.37
CA SER A 399 -13.46 3.20 -2.91
C SER A 399 -13.02 2.79 -4.31
N GLY A 400 -12.14 3.56 -4.96
CA GLY A 400 -11.67 3.28 -6.31
C GLY A 400 -10.17 3.07 -6.47
N LEU A 401 -9.79 2.79 -7.71
CA LEU A 401 -8.41 2.77 -8.20
C LEU A 401 -8.23 3.88 -9.24
N ARG A 402 -7.00 4.38 -9.38
CA ARG A 402 -6.59 5.23 -10.50
C ARG A 402 -5.56 4.49 -11.34
N LEU A 403 -5.77 4.47 -12.64
CA LEU A 403 -4.96 3.72 -13.60
C LEU A 403 -4.55 4.63 -14.76
N ALA A 404 -3.42 4.33 -15.40
CA ALA A 404 -2.95 5.03 -16.58
C ALA A 404 -2.03 4.16 -17.43
N THR A 405 -1.79 4.64 -18.64
CA THR A 405 -1.08 3.91 -19.70
C THR A 405 0.31 4.43 -20.11
N PRO A 406 0.92 5.52 -19.59
CA PRO A 406 2.25 5.96 -20.04
C PRO A 406 3.31 4.86 -19.98
N TRP A 407 3.49 4.24 -18.82
CA TRP A 407 4.53 3.23 -18.61
C TRP A 407 4.37 2.02 -19.53
N ILE A 408 3.18 1.41 -19.57
CA ILE A 408 2.94 0.23 -20.41
C ILE A 408 3.09 0.57 -21.90
N THR A 409 2.68 1.77 -22.32
CA THR A 409 2.79 2.16 -23.74
C THR A 409 4.24 2.41 -24.13
N GLN A 410 5.08 2.95 -23.23
CA GLN A 410 6.53 3.04 -23.46
C GLN A 410 7.20 1.68 -23.66
N ARG A 411 6.65 0.63 -23.03
CA ARG A 411 7.10 -0.77 -23.21
C ARG A 411 6.54 -1.43 -24.47
N GLY A 412 5.64 -0.75 -25.20
CA GLY A 412 5.10 -1.20 -26.48
C GLY A 412 3.69 -1.78 -26.43
N PHE A 413 2.95 -1.64 -25.33
CA PHE A 413 1.56 -2.13 -25.27
C PHE A 413 0.70 -1.46 -26.33
N MET A 414 -0.09 -2.27 -27.04
CA MET A 414 -1.14 -1.83 -27.95
C MET A 414 -2.51 -2.30 -27.43
N GLU A 415 -3.57 -2.07 -28.20
CA GLU A 415 -4.94 -2.38 -27.80
C GLU A 415 -5.14 -3.86 -27.43
N LYS A 416 -4.48 -4.77 -28.14
CA LYS A 416 -4.57 -6.21 -27.88
C LYS A 416 -4.00 -6.58 -26.50
N GLU A 417 -2.81 -6.06 -26.15
CA GLU A 417 -2.19 -6.31 -24.86
C GLU A 417 -2.97 -5.64 -23.72
N VAL A 418 -3.61 -4.49 -24.00
CA VAL A 418 -4.54 -3.82 -23.08
C VAL A 418 -5.78 -4.70 -22.81
N ASP A 419 -6.33 -5.36 -23.84
CA ASP A 419 -7.46 -6.27 -23.68
C ASP A 419 -7.08 -7.49 -22.82
N GLU A 420 -5.92 -8.10 -23.08
CA GLU A 420 -5.38 -9.21 -22.28
C GLU A 420 -5.20 -8.81 -20.80
N LEU A 421 -4.57 -7.65 -20.56
CA LEU A 421 -4.39 -7.09 -19.22
C LEU A 421 -5.73 -6.82 -18.52
N ALA A 422 -6.69 -6.20 -19.21
CA ALA A 422 -8.01 -5.91 -18.65
C ALA A 422 -8.75 -7.19 -18.25
N GLY A 423 -8.65 -8.25 -19.06
CA GLY A 423 -9.24 -9.56 -18.76
C GLY A 423 -8.69 -10.18 -17.49
N HIS A 424 -7.37 -10.23 -17.32
CA HIS A 424 -6.73 -10.76 -16.11
C HIS A 424 -7.04 -9.93 -14.86
N MET A 425 -7.01 -8.60 -14.97
CA MET A 425 -7.39 -7.72 -13.86
C MET A 425 -8.86 -7.90 -13.46
N ALA A 426 -9.75 -8.01 -14.44
CA ALA A 426 -11.17 -8.25 -14.20
C ALA A 426 -11.39 -9.61 -13.51
N ALA A 427 -10.68 -10.66 -13.93
CA ALA A 427 -10.77 -11.98 -13.31
C ALA A 427 -10.37 -11.94 -11.83
N VAL A 428 -9.21 -11.34 -11.51
CA VAL A 428 -8.73 -11.20 -10.13
C VAL A 428 -9.70 -10.39 -9.26
N LEU A 429 -10.16 -9.23 -9.75
CA LEU A 429 -11.08 -8.38 -8.99
C LEU A 429 -12.45 -9.04 -8.78
N ARG A 430 -12.96 -9.78 -9.77
CA ARG A 430 -14.24 -10.52 -9.62
C ARG A 430 -14.13 -11.74 -8.72
N ALA A 431 -12.95 -12.32 -8.62
CA ALA A 431 -12.65 -13.40 -7.67
C ALA A 431 -12.48 -12.89 -6.22
N CYS A 432 -12.47 -11.58 -6.01
CA CYS A 432 -12.42 -11.03 -4.66
C CYS A 432 -13.75 -11.22 -3.93
N VAL A 433 -13.70 -11.65 -2.68
CA VAL A 433 -14.84 -11.76 -1.76
C VAL A 433 -14.64 -10.78 -0.59
N PRO A 434 -15.18 -9.55 -0.68
CA PRO A 434 -15.00 -8.54 0.35
C PRO A 434 -15.82 -8.81 1.60
N PHE A 435 -15.31 -8.39 2.75
CA PHE A 435 -15.98 -8.46 4.05
C PHE A 435 -15.49 -7.32 4.94
N ALA A 436 -16.09 -7.16 6.12
CA ALA A 436 -15.65 -6.16 7.08
C ALA A 436 -15.70 -6.70 8.51
N TYR A 437 -14.65 -6.43 9.28
CA TYR A 437 -14.69 -6.62 10.73
C TYR A 437 -15.35 -5.41 11.40
N ALA A 438 -16.07 -5.67 12.48
CA ALA A 438 -16.43 -4.63 13.43
C ALA A 438 -15.15 -4.16 14.15
N ALA A 439 -14.72 -2.92 13.92
CA ALA A 439 -13.57 -2.36 14.62
C ALA A 439 -14.01 -1.44 15.77
N GLY A 440 -13.20 -1.39 16.84
CA GLY A 440 -13.38 -0.42 17.92
C GLY A 440 -13.39 1.00 17.36
N ARG A 441 -14.35 1.83 17.81
CA ARG A 441 -14.70 3.19 17.31
C ARG A 441 -15.70 3.25 16.15
N GLY A 442 -16.39 2.16 15.82
CA GLY A 442 -17.60 2.18 14.97
C GLY A 442 -17.35 2.37 13.47
N LYS A 443 -16.12 2.15 12.98
CA LYS A 443 -15.80 2.13 11.55
C LYS A 443 -15.48 0.71 11.09
N PRO A 444 -16.07 0.21 10.00
CA PRO A 444 -15.77 -1.12 9.49
C PRO A 444 -14.32 -1.20 9.00
N LEU A 445 -13.63 -2.28 9.36
CA LEU A 445 -12.33 -2.62 8.78
C LEU A 445 -12.55 -3.51 7.57
N HIS A 446 -12.56 -2.91 6.38
CA HIS A 446 -12.72 -3.64 5.13
C HIS A 446 -11.53 -4.56 4.83
N ARG A 447 -11.85 -5.78 4.45
CA ARG A 447 -10.94 -6.84 4.04
C ARG A 447 -11.54 -7.58 2.85
N THR A 448 -10.77 -8.47 2.24
CA THR A 448 -11.24 -9.30 1.13
C THR A 448 -10.40 -10.55 1.07
N ARG A 449 -11.02 -11.63 0.61
CA ARG A 449 -10.32 -12.83 0.12
C ARG A 449 -10.26 -12.83 -1.39
N VAL A 450 -9.43 -13.67 -1.98
CA VAL A 450 -9.38 -13.96 -3.42
C VAL A 450 -9.18 -15.45 -3.65
N ASP A 451 -9.72 -15.99 -4.74
CA ASP A 451 -9.46 -17.37 -5.15
C ASP A 451 -7.97 -17.57 -5.48
N PHE A 452 -7.36 -18.61 -4.88
CA PHE A 452 -5.93 -18.90 -5.04
C PHE A 452 -5.54 -19.22 -6.48
N LYS A 453 -6.36 -20.03 -7.18
CA LYS A 453 -6.05 -20.46 -8.54
C LYS A 453 -6.18 -19.29 -9.51
N ILE A 454 -7.25 -18.49 -9.43
CA ILE A 454 -7.42 -17.29 -10.27
C ILE A 454 -6.29 -16.28 -10.02
N LEU A 455 -5.90 -16.06 -8.75
CA LEU A 455 -4.79 -15.18 -8.41
C LEU A 455 -3.49 -15.64 -9.09
N ASN A 456 -3.12 -16.92 -8.96
CA ASN A 456 -1.84 -17.42 -9.46
C ASN A 456 -1.82 -17.62 -10.98
N GLU A 457 -2.91 -18.06 -11.60
CA GLU A 457 -3.02 -18.12 -13.06
C GLU A 457 -2.88 -16.73 -13.68
N SER A 458 -3.55 -15.73 -13.09
CA SER A 458 -3.43 -14.35 -13.54
C SER A 458 -2.02 -13.80 -13.27
N LYS A 459 -1.42 -14.10 -12.12
CA LYS A 459 -0.04 -13.68 -11.78
C LYS A 459 0.99 -14.21 -12.79
N ASN A 460 0.86 -15.47 -13.19
CA ASN A 460 1.75 -16.07 -14.19
C ASN A 460 1.53 -15.44 -15.57
N ALA A 461 0.27 -15.28 -16.00
CA ALA A 461 -0.05 -14.66 -17.28
C ALA A 461 0.39 -13.19 -17.36
N LEU A 462 0.22 -12.43 -16.26
CA LEU A 462 0.64 -11.02 -16.17
C LEU A 462 2.16 -10.87 -16.17
N ARG A 463 2.90 -11.79 -15.52
CA ARG A 463 4.37 -11.87 -15.65
C ARG A 463 4.75 -12.09 -17.11
N ASP A 464 4.14 -13.08 -17.78
CA ASP A 464 4.48 -13.42 -19.17
C ASP A 464 4.15 -12.27 -20.11
N LEU A 465 3.01 -11.60 -19.90
CA LEU A 465 2.65 -10.38 -20.61
C LEU A 465 3.71 -9.30 -20.38
N ALA A 466 4.12 -9.03 -19.14
CA ALA A 466 5.15 -8.04 -18.86
C ALA A 466 6.51 -8.39 -19.52
N GLN A 467 6.95 -9.65 -19.43
CA GLN A 467 8.27 -10.09 -19.92
C GLN A 467 8.38 -10.10 -21.46
N ARG A 468 7.25 -10.24 -22.17
CA ARG A 468 7.19 -10.14 -23.64
C ARG A 468 7.35 -8.70 -24.15
N MET A 469 7.23 -7.70 -23.27
CA MET A 469 7.27 -6.28 -23.66
C MET A 469 8.65 -5.67 -23.46
N GLY A 470 8.93 -4.60 -24.21
CA GLY A 470 10.24 -3.95 -24.25
C GLY A 470 10.67 -3.36 -22.91
N ILE A 471 11.98 -3.33 -22.69
CA ILE A 471 12.65 -2.59 -21.61
C ILE A 471 14.07 -2.22 -22.06
N ASP A 472 14.60 -1.09 -21.61
CA ASP A 472 15.86 -0.50 -22.07
C ASP A 472 17.09 -0.87 -21.22
N TYR A 473 16.94 -1.87 -20.35
CA TYR A 473 18.02 -2.42 -19.52
C TYR A 473 17.88 -3.93 -19.34
N GLN A 474 18.99 -4.60 -19.02
CA GLN A 474 18.97 -6.01 -18.66
C GLN A 474 18.60 -6.17 -17.19
N ALA A 475 17.45 -6.79 -16.92
CA ALA A 475 17.03 -7.10 -15.55
C ALA A 475 17.79 -8.30 -14.98
N SER A 476 18.14 -8.21 -13.70
CA SER A 476 18.57 -9.37 -12.93
C SER A 476 17.42 -10.38 -12.75
N VAL A 477 17.74 -11.62 -12.39
CA VAL A 477 16.77 -12.69 -12.16
C VAL A 477 16.93 -13.20 -10.73
N HIS A 478 16.04 -12.77 -9.84
CA HIS A 478 15.96 -13.24 -8.46
C HIS A 478 14.74 -14.15 -8.27
N GLY A 479 14.87 -15.08 -7.32
CA GLY A 479 13.78 -15.93 -6.85
C GLY A 479 13.15 -15.42 -5.55
N TYR A 480 12.49 -16.31 -4.82
CA TYR A 480 11.95 -16.01 -3.49
C TYR A 480 13.08 -15.59 -2.54
N PRO A 481 12.90 -14.56 -1.67
CA PRO A 481 11.64 -13.92 -1.29
C PRO A 481 11.14 -12.81 -2.24
N HIS A 482 11.93 -12.42 -3.26
CA HIS A 482 11.59 -11.26 -4.09
C HIS A 482 10.52 -11.58 -5.15
N PHE A 483 10.66 -12.72 -5.84
CA PHE A 483 9.75 -13.13 -6.90
C PHE A 483 9.49 -14.63 -6.86
N TYR A 484 8.23 -15.03 -7.06
CA TYR A 484 7.85 -16.44 -7.13
C TYR A 484 6.60 -16.62 -7.97
N TYR A 485 6.49 -17.79 -8.62
CA TYR A 485 5.38 -18.16 -9.49
C TYR A 485 5.06 -19.64 -9.33
N SER A 486 3.78 -19.98 -9.38
CA SER A 486 3.30 -21.35 -9.16
C SER A 486 3.69 -22.31 -10.30
N ASP A 487 3.92 -21.77 -11.51
CA ASP A 487 4.32 -22.50 -12.72
C ASP A 487 5.84 -22.54 -12.94
N SER A 488 6.63 -22.14 -11.94
CA SER A 488 8.09 -22.25 -12.03
C SER A 488 8.49 -23.69 -12.35
N THR A 489 9.57 -23.87 -13.13
CA THR A 489 10.05 -25.21 -13.51
C THR A 489 10.31 -26.07 -12.28
N ALA A 490 9.71 -27.26 -12.25
CA ALA A 490 9.93 -28.23 -11.19
C ALA A 490 11.38 -28.76 -11.20
N LEU A 491 11.89 -29.13 -10.03
CA LEU A 491 13.18 -29.82 -9.94
C LEU A 491 13.07 -31.22 -10.55
N ALA A 492 14.16 -31.71 -11.15
CA ALA A 492 14.18 -33.01 -11.85
C ALA A 492 13.99 -34.23 -10.93
N ALA A 493 14.20 -34.08 -9.62
CA ALA A 493 13.96 -35.13 -8.64
C ALA A 493 12.46 -35.43 -8.49
N PRO A 494 12.03 -36.64 -8.10
CA PRO A 494 10.61 -36.97 -7.93
C PRO A 494 9.92 -36.21 -6.79
N PHE A 495 10.67 -35.80 -5.76
CA PHE A 495 10.17 -35.01 -4.63
C PHE A 495 11.01 -33.75 -4.41
N THR A 496 10.43 -32.76 -3.76
CA THR A 496 11.06 -31.46 -3.46
C THR A 496 10.80 -31.06 -2.02
N THR A 497 11.82 -30.52 -1.37
CA THR A 497 11.77 -29.98 -0.01
C THR A 497 11.39 -28.50 -0.03
N ILE A 498 10.39 -28.16 0.77
CA ILE A 498 9.95 -26.81 1.09
C ILE A 498 10.29 -26.55 2.56
N VAL A 499 11.10 -25.53 2.83
CA VAL A 499 11.43 -25.08 4.17
C VAL A 499 10.48 -23.98 4.59
N ILE A 500 9.83 -24.16 5.74
CA ILE A 500 8.95 -23.16 6.36
C ILE A 500 9.58 -22.69 7.68
N SER A 501 9.79 -21.39 7.84
CA SER A 501 10.51 -20.82 8.98
C SER A 501 9.89 -19.50 9.47
N GLY A 502 10.27 -19.09 10.69
CA GLY A 502 9.79 -17.87 11.35
C GLY A 502 9.11 -18.16 12.68
N ALA A 503 8.89 -17.12 13.49
CA ALA A 503 8.34 -17.25 14.85
C ALA A 503 6.94 -17.90 14.88
N HIS A 504 6.18 -17.81 13.79
CA HIS A 504 4.83 -18.37 13.67
C HIS A 504 4.78 -19.71 12.92
N ALA A 505 5.91 -20.25 12.43
CA ALA A 505 5.94 -21.41 11.53
C ALA A 505 5.23 -22.64 12.09
N ALA A 506 5.48 -22.99 13.36
CA ALA A 506 4.84 -24.14 13.99
C ALA A 506 3.32 -24.01 14.02
N HIS A 507 2.80 -22.85 14.43
CA HIS A 507 1.36 -22.63 14.53
C HIS A 507 0.69 -22.46 13.16
N PHE A 508 1.37 -21.82 12.22
CA PHE A 508 0.92 -21.74 10.84
C PHE A 508 0.73 -23.13 10.25
N LEU A 509 1.73 -24.01 10.39
CA LEU A 509 1.64 -25.39 9.92
C LEU A 509 0.62 -26.21 10.72
N GLU A 510 0.46 -25.92 12.02
CA GLU A 510 -0.60 -26.50 12.84
C GLU A 510 -1.99 -26.17 12.30
N LEU A 511 -2.21 -25.12 11.53
CA LEU A 511 -3.53 -24.88 10.92
C LEU A 511 -3.56 -25.16 9.41
N ALA A 512 -2.41 -25.14 8.75
CA ALA A 512 -2.30 -25.35 7.30
C ALA A 512 -2.27 -26.83 6.90
N LEU A 513 -1.85 -27.73 7.80
CA LEU A 513 -1.61 -29.14 7.52
C LEU A 513 -2.57 -30.07 8.27
N ALA A 514 -2.86 -31.23 7.69
CA ALA A 514 -3.74 -32.23 8.31
C ALA A 514 -3.11 -32.97 9.51
N SER A 515 -1.77 -33.02 9.59
CA SER A 515 -1.04 -33.63 10.72
C SER A 515 -0.95 -32.69 11.93
N ASP A 516 -0.93 -33.23 13.13
CA ASP A 516 -0.57 -32.52 14.37
C ASP A 516 0.93 -32.19 14.40
N VAL A 517 1.28 -30.91 14.29
CA VAL A 517 2.66 -30.41 14.26
C VAL A 517 3.24 -30.34 15.67
N GLY A 518 2.40 -30.16 16.69
CA GLY A 518 2.76 -30.25 18.11
C GLY A 518 3.31 -31.64 18.48
N ALA A 519 2.69 -32.70 17.97
CA ALA A 519 3.10 -34.09 18.21
C ALA A 519 4.37 -34.52 17.44
N LEU A 520 4.88 -33.71 16.50
CA LEU A 520 6.08 -34.02 15.74
C LEU A 520 7.31 -34.05 16.67
N PRO A 521 7.99 -35.21 16.85
CA PRO A 521 9.15 -35.30 17.73
C PRO A 521 10.30 -34.42 17.27
N ALA A 522 11.19 -34.06 18.20
CA ALA A 522 12.39 -33.25 17.92
C ALA A 522 13.29 -33.86 16.83
N LYS A 523 13.28 -35.20 16.72
CA LYS A 523 13.94 -35.97 15.66
C LYS A 523 12.93 -36.97 15.11
N GLY A 524 12.53 -36.79 13.85
CA GLY A 524 11.58 -37.67 13.17
C GLY A 524 10.81 -36.95 12.08
N ALA A 525 10.05 -37.73 11.32
CA ALA A 525 9.17 -37.25 10.27
C ALA A 525 7.80 -37.92 10.38
N GLN A 526 6.76 -37.22 9.94
CA GLN A 526 5.40 -37.73 9.90
C GLN A 526 4.76 -37.50 8.54
N ALA A 527 3.87 -38.40 8.14
CA ALA A 527 3.03 -38.18 6.97
C ALA A 527 2.12 -36.97 7.22
N THR A 528 1.79 -36.23 6.17
CA THR A 528 0.87 -35.10 6.24
C THR A 528 0.22 -34.85 4.89
N SER A 529 -0.69 -33.88 4.83
CA SER A 529 -1.20 -33.35 3.57
C SER A 529 -1.45 -31.85 3.65
N VAL A 530 -1.33 -31.21 2.50
CA VAL A 530 -1.71 -29.81 2.26
C VAL A 530 -2.99 -29.82 1.44
N ALA A 531 -4.06 -29.20 1.94
CA ALA A 531 -5.26 -28.96 1.16
C ALA A 531 -5.25 -27.51 0.64
N ARG A 532 -5.34 -27.36 -0.68
CA ARG A 532 -5.46 -26.05 -1.36
C ARG A 532 -6.91 -25.83 -1.74
N LEU A 533 -7.47 -24.66 -1.45
CA LEU A 533 -8.81 -24.32 -1.90
C LEU A 533 -8.72 -23.66 -3.28
N GLU A 534 -9.22 -24.36 -4.30
CA GLU A 534 -9.17 -23.95 -5.71
C GLU A 534 -10.59 -23.96 -6.29
N HIS A 535 -11.11 -22.79 -6.67
CA HIS A 535 -12.46 -22.64 -7.23
C HIS A 535 -13.56 -23.25 -6.32
N GLY A 536 -13.40 -23.10 -5.00
CA GLY A 536 -14.34 -23.63 -4.01
C GLY A 536 -14.22 -25.13 -3.72
N ALA A 537 -13.26 -25.83 -4.33
CA ALA A 537 -13.00 -27.25 -4.08
C ALA A 537 -11.59 -27.47 -3.50
N PHE A 538 -11.44 -28.45 -2.61
CA PHE A 538 -10.13 -28.78 -2.04
C PHE A 538 -9.35 -29.73 -2.93
N VAL A 539 -8.11 -29.36 -3.28
CA VAL A 539 -7.11 -30.21 -3.92
C VAL A 539 -6.06 -30.58 -2.87
N THR A 540 -5.92 -31.87 -2.56
CA THR A 540 -5.05 -32.35 -1.49
C THR A 540 -3.76 -32.95 -2.04
N VAL A 541 -2.61 -32.52 -1.52
CA VAL A 541 -1.28 -33.05 -1.85
C VAL A 541 -0.70 -33.72 -0.61
N ALA A 542 -0.38 -35.02 -0.73
CA ALA A 542 0.29 -35.76 0.33
C ALA A 542 1.79 -35.39 0.40
N GLY A 543 2.35 -35.44 1.60
CA GLY A 543 3.77 -35.19 1.83
C GLY A 543 4.26 -35.70 3.18
N THR A 544 5.51 -35.38 3.49
CA THR A 544 6.14 -35.70 4.77
C THR A 544 6.65 -34.42 5.42
N LEU A 545 6.28 -34.22 6.69
CA LEU A 545 6.75 -33.10 7.51
C LEU A 545 7.84 -33.57 8.49
N ALA A 546 8.94 -32.84 8.56
CA ALA A 546 10.00 -33.01 9.56
C ALA A 546 10.38 -31.66 10.17
N ARG A 547 11.00 -31.69 11.36
CA ARG A 547 11.66 -30.50 11.92
C ARG A 547 13.00 -30.30 11.21
N ALA A 548 13.28 -29.08 10.76
CA ALA A 548 14.55 -28.75 10.14
C ALA A 548 15.67 -28.65 11.20
N ALA A 549 16.92 -28.62 10.76
CA ALA A 549 18.07 -28.44 11.66
C ALA A 549 18.06 -27.06 12.36
N ALA A 550 17.58 -26.03 11.68
CA ALA A 550 17.42 -24.70 12.26
C ALA A 550 16.21 -24.67 13.21
N ALA A 551 16.42 -24.14 14.42
CA ALA A 551 15.37 -24.02 15.42
C ALA A 551 14.16 -23.24 14.87
N GLY A 552 12.94 -23.72 15.14
CA GLY A 552 11.70 -23.09 14.68
C GLY A 552 11.43 -23.22 13.17
N SER A 553 12.14 -24.09 12.46
CA SER A 553 11.95 -24.34 11.03
C SER A 553 11.52 -25.77 10.76
N PHE A 554 10.81 -25.97 9.64
CA PHE A 554 10.21 -27.25 9.24
C PHE A 554 10.53 -27.54 7.77
N GLU A 555 10.70 -28.83 7.46
CA GLU A 555 10.89 -29.33 6.10
C GLU A 555 9.65 -30.11 5.69
N LEU A 556 8.95 -29.62 4.68
CA LEU A 556 7.82 -30.29 4.04
C LEU A 556 8.28 -30.84 2.69
N VAL A 557 8.32 -32.17 2.57
CA VAL A 557 8.67 -32.86 1.32
C VAL A 557 7.40 -33.29 0.59
N VAL A 558 7.25 -32.83 -0.65
CA VAL A 558 6.08 -33.09 -1.51
C VAL A 558 6.51 -33.55 -2.91
N PRO A 559 5.62 -34.15 -3.72
CA PRO A 559 5.91 -34.43 -5.12
C PRO A 559 6.39 -33.17 -5.87
N SER A 560 7.45 -33.29 -6.66
CA SER A 560 8.04 -32.14 -7.35
C SER A 560 7.09 -31.46 -8.34
N ALA A 561 6.14 -32.22 -8.90
CA ALA A 561 5.09 -31.70 -9.77
C ALA A 561 4.19 -30.67 -9.07
N ASP A 562 4.00 -30.80 -7.75
CA ASP A 562 3.14 -29.92 -6.94
C ASP A 562 3.91 -28.86 -6.16
N ALA A 563 5.23 -29.02 -6.00
CA ALA A 563 6.03 -28.27 -5.04
C ALA A 563 5.93 -26.75 -5.18
N ASN A 564 5.98 -26.21 -6.40
CA ASN A 564 5.88 -24.77 -6.62
C ASN A 564 4.46 -24.24 -6.35
N THR A 565 3.42 -25.03 -6.64
CA THR A 565 2.03 -24.66 -6.34
C THR A 565 1.74 -24.78 -4.85
N VAL A 566 2.25 -25.80 -4.15
CA VAL A 566 2.18 -25.90 -2.68
C VAL A 566 2.92 -24.74 -2.01
N ALA A 567 4.12 -24.41 -2.48
CA ALA A 567 4.87 -23.27 -1.95
C ALA A 567 4.12 -21.95 -2.18
N ALA A 568 3.54 -21.74 -3.37
CA ALA A 568 2.70 -20.58 -3.65
C ALA A 568 1.48 -20.52 -2.72
N TRP A 569 0.78 -21.64 -2.53
CA TRP A 569 -0.35 -21.74 -1.59
C TRP A 569 0.04 -21.30 -0.18
N LEU A 570 1.09 -21.88 0.39
CA LEU A 570 1.53 -21.55 1.75
C LEU A 570 1.98 -20.07 1.87
N ARG A 571 2.61 -19.51 0.84
CA ARG A 571 2.97 -18.07 0.79
C ARG A 571 1.73 -17.20 0.78
N ASP A 572 0.78 -17.48 -0.11
CA ASP A 572 -0.40 -16.64 -0.30
C ASP A 572 -1.37 -16.75 0.89
N VAL A 573 -1.43 -17.90 1.56
CA VAL A 573 -2.15 -18.07 2.85
C VAL A 573 -1.45 -17.27 3.95
N SER A 574 -0.12 -17.27 4.00
CA SER A 574 0.67 -16.44 4.93
C SER A 574 0.49 -14.94 4.68
N ASP A 575 0.38 -14.51 3.42
CA ASP A 575 0.06 -13.12 3.05
C ASP A 575 -1.36 -12.74 3.50
N GLY A 576 -2.23 -13.73 3.69
CA GLY A 576 -3.53 -13.56 4.32
C GLY A 576 -4.59 -12.97 3.39
N TYR A 577 -4.49 -13.21 2.08
CA TYR A 577 -5.50 -12.74 1.10
C TYR A 577 -6.20 -13.87 0.35
N VAL A 578 -5.66 -15.09 0.29
CA VAL A 578 -6.39 -16.20 -0.36
C VAL A 578 -7.46 -16.78 0.56
N SER A 579 -8.54 -17.26 -0.03
CA SER A 579 -9.60 -17.98 0.69
C SER A 579 -9.07 -19.33 1.19
N ILE A 580 -9.25 -19.61 2.48
CA ILE A 580 -8.89 -20.90 3.10
C ILE A 580 -10.11 -21.80 3.37
N ASP A 581 -11.28 -21.18 3.45
CA ASP A 581 -12.58 -21.81 3.58
C ASP A 581 -13.59 -20.97 2.77
N ALA A 582 -14.46 -21.64 2.00
CA ALA A 582 -15.49 -20.97 1.21
C ALA A 582 -16.65 -20.47 2.08
N ALA A 583 -16.88 -21.11 3.24
CA ALA A 583 -17.93 -20.74 4.19
C ALA A 583 -17.45 -19.66 5.18
N ASP A 584 -16.16 -19.64 5.51
CA ASP A 584 -15.55 -18.64 6.40
C ASP A 584 -14.56 -17.72 5.67
N VAL A 585 -15.10 -16.62 5.14
CA VAL A 585 -14.31 -15.57 4.49
C VAL A 585 -13.43 -14.79 5.49
N GLN A 586 -13.75 -14.81 6.79
CA GLN A 586 -13.03 -14.06 7.81
C GLN A 586 -11.80 -14.83 8.30
N GLY A 587 -11.87 -16.16 8.30
CA GLY A 587 -10.80 -17.08 8.68
C GLY A 587 -9.42 -16.67 8.15
N LYS A 588 -8.43 -16.61 9.05
CA LYS A 588 -7.03 -16.29 8.73
C LYS A 588 -6.13 -17.23 9.51
N LEU A 589 -4.99 -17.58 8.93
CA LEU A 589 -3.93 -18.26 9.65
C LEU A 589 -3.00 -17.26 10.34
N PRO A 590 -2.28 -17.68 11.40
CA PRO A 590 -1.19 -16.92 12.01
C PRO A 590 -0.07 -16.70 11.00
N GLY A 591 0.54 -15.52 11.00
CA GLY A 591 1.63 -15.21 10.08
C GLY A 591 2.29 -13.88 10.42
N PRO A 592 3.30 -13.46 9.64
CA PRO A 592 3.80 -14.11 8.43
C PRO A 592 4.81 -15.24 8.69
N VAL A 593 4.98 -16.14 7.71
CA VAL A 593 6.04 -17.16 7.66
C VAL A 593 6.84 -17.09 6.36
N GLN A 594 8.10 -17.53 6.40
CA GLN A 594 8.91 -17.69 5.21
C GLN A 594 8.72 -19.09 4.63
N VAL A 595 8.58 -19.21 3.30
CA VAL A 595 8.38 -20.49 2.60
C VAL A 595 9.35 -20.59 1.42
N GLN A 596 10.41 -21.38 1.57
CA GLN A 596 11.50 -21.49 0.60
C GLN A 596 11.55 -22.88 -0.03
N VAL A 597 11.64 -22.97 -1.36
CA VAL A 597 11.92 -24.23 -2.06
C VAL A 597 13.44 -24.40 -2.10
N THR A 598 13.99 -25.49 -1.55
CA THR A 598 15.45 -25.60 -1.31
C THR A 598 16.16 -26.70 -2.09
N GLY A 599 15.51 -27.84 -2.39
CA GLY A 599 16.18 -28.93 -3.10
C GLY A 599 15.30 -30.13 -3.42
N GLY A 600 15.78 -30.97 -4.35
CA GLY A 600 15.10 -32.19 -4.80
C GLY A 600 15.62 -33.44 -4.09
N VAL A 601 14.73 -34.37 -3.76
CA VAL A 601 15.05 -35.64 -3.11
C VAL A 601 14.46 -36.83 -3.86
N GLN A 602 15.16 -37.97 -3.83
CA GLN A 602 14.82 -39.16 -4.62
C GLN A 602 13.68 -39.99 -4.02
N GLN A 603 13.50 -39.92 -2.70
CA GLN A 603 12.48 -40.68 -1.98
C GLN A 603 11.86 -39.80 -0.89
N LEU A 604 10.58 -40.03 -0.58
CA LEU A 604 9.95 -39.44 0.59
C LEU A 604 10.68 -39.92 1.86
N PRO A 605 10.96 -39.03 2.83
CA PRO A 605 11.53 -39.45 4.10
C PRO A 605 10.64 -40.48 4.78
N ALA A 606 11.25 -41.49 5.39
CA ALA A 606 10.53 -42.48 6.18
C ALA A 606 9.75 -41.78 7.30
N ALA A 607 8.44 -41.93 7.29
CA ALA A 607 7.53 -41.16 8.11
C ALA A 607 6.61 -42.07 8.93
N THR A 608 6.34 -41.67 10.16
CA THR A 608 5.26 -42.27 10.95
C THR A 608 3.89 -41.86 10.37
N PRO A 609 2.83 -42.66 10.57
CA PRO A 609 1.47 -42.23 10.24
C PRO A 609 1.18 -40.87 10.87
N ALA A 610 0.45 -39.99 10.17
CA ALA A 610 0.22 -38.64 10.68
C ALA A 610 -0.48 -38.70 12.04
N ALA A 611 0.12 -38.09 13.05
CA ALA A 611 -0.53 -37.92 14.34
C ALA A 611 -1.72 -36.96 14.18
N GLY A 612 -2.80 -37.20 14.94
CA GLY A 612 -3.90 -36.24 15.07
C GLY A 612 -4.87 -36.10 13.88
N LEU A 613 -4.69 -36.82 12.75
CA LEU A 613 -5.52 -36.73 11.54
C LEU A 613 -7.05 -36.82 11.78
N GLY A 614 -7.48 -37.49 12.86
CA GLY A 614 -8.88 -37.60 13.26
C GLY A 614 -9.33 -36.68 14.39
N HIS A 615 -8.40 -36.16 15.19
CA HIS A 615 -8.70 -35.47 16.45
C HIS A 615 -8.37 -33.98 16.42
N LYS A 616 -7.76 -33.48 15.36
CA LYS A 616 -7.42 -32.06 15.26
C LYS A 616 -8.68 -31.19 15.20
N PRO A 617 -8.77 -30.08 15.97
CA PRO A 617 -9.95 -29.21 15.98
C PRO A 617 -10.11 -28.43 14.68
N TYR A 618 -9.00 -27.98 14.11
CA TYR A 618 -8.98 -27.25 12.85
C TYR A 618 -7.75 -27.55 12.00
N TYR A 619 -7.97 -27.74 10.71
CA TYR A 619 -6.96 -27.55 9.67
C TYR A 619 -7.64 -27.21 8.34
N ILE A 620 -6.92 -26.58 7.43
CA ILE A 620 -7.43 -26.30 6.08
C ILE A 620 -7.79 -27.61 5.38
N GLY A 621 -9.02 -27.69 4.84
CA GLY A 621 -9.52 -28.87 4.14
C GLY A 621 -10.25 -29.88 5.02
N GLN A 622 -10.35 -29.64 6.34
CA GLN A 622 -11.01 -30.57 7.26
C GLN A 622 -12.50 -30.80 6.97
N ALA A 623 -13.17 -29.86 6.30
CA ALA A 623 -14.56 -30.01 5.91
C ALA A 623 -14.76 -31.07 4.82
N ALA A 624 -13.70 -31.38 4.05
CA ALA A 624 -13.72 -32.44 3.03
C ALA A 624 -13.28 -33.81 3.58
N THR A 625 -12.88 -33.89 4.86
CA THR A 625 -12.46 -35.14 5.49
C THR A 625 -13.50 -35.62 6.50
N ALA A 626 -13.82 -36.91 6.47
CA ALA A 626 -14.74 -37.48 7.44
C ALA A 626 -14.17 -37.34 8.85
N ALA A 627 -15.01 -36.94 9.81
CA ALA A 627 -14.64 -37.00 11.22
C ALA A 627 -14.30 -38.44 11.61
N GLN A 628 -13.19 -38.64 12.31
CA GLN A 628 -12.71 -39.95 12.75
C GLN A 628 -12.61 -39.99 14.28
N GLY A 629 -12.85 -41.16 14.85
CA GLY A 629 -12.71 -41.39 16.30
C GLY A 629 -14.03 -41.38 17.07
N THR A 630 -13.94 -41.73 18.35
CA THR A 630 -15.09 -41.80 19.27
C THR A 630 -15.45 -40.41 19.76
N ALA A 631 -16.74 -40.08 19.72
CA ALA A 631 -17.27 -38.85 20.29
C ALA A 631 -16.93 -38.74 21.78
N LEU A 632 -16.40 -37.60 22.20
CA LEU A 632 -16.17 -37.28 23.59
C LEU A 632 -17.48 -36.84 24.27
N PRO A 633 -17.62 -37.08 25.59
CA PRO A 633 -18.80 -36.67 26.34
C PRO A 633 -18.85 -35.15 26.53
N ASP A 634 -20.04 -34.65 26.84
CA ASP A 634 -20.25 -33.24 27.18
C ASP A 634 -19.65 -32.93 28.54
N PHE A 635 -19.16 -31.71 28.71
CA PHE A 635 -18.74 -31.24 30.01
C PHE A 635 -19.97 -31.07 30.91
N VAL A 636 -19.96 -31.75 32.05
CA VAL A 636 -21.01 -31.66 33.06
C VAL A 636 -20.38 -31.18 34.36
N TRP A 637 -20.79 -30.01 34.81
CA TRP A 637 -20.43 -29.46 36.10
C TRP A 637 -21.54 -29.70 37.11
N ASN A 638 -21.20 -30.26 38.28
CA ASN A 638 -22.12 -30.39 39.40
C ASN A 638 -21.68 -29.42 40.49
N GLU A 639 -22.53 -28.44 40.80
CA GLU A 639 -22.23 -27.46 41.85
C GLU A 639 -21.98 -28.16 43.20
N PRO A 640 -20.83 -27.92 43.85
CA PRO A 640 -20.56 -28.47 45.17
C PRO A 640 -21.61 -27.98 46.18
N SER A 641 -22.15 -28.88 47.01
CA SER A 641 -23.06 -28.48 48.09
C SER A 641 -22.35 -27.56 49.08
N ALA A 642 -22.98 -26.43 49.42
CA ALA A 642 -22.52 -25.34 50.31
C ALA A 642 -21.28 -25.67 51.16
N ALA A 643 -20.09 -25.37 50.62
CA ALA A 643 -18.84 -25.43 51.34
C ALA A 643 -18.74 -24.26 52.36
N ALA A 644 -17.90 -24.43 53.39
CA ALA A 644 -17.55 -23.32 54.27
C ALA A 644 -16.89 -22.19 53.45
N LEU A 645 -17.21 -20.93 53.78
CA LEU A 645 -16.66 -19.77 53.07
C LEU A 645 -15.13 -19.76 53.17
N GLN A 646 -14.48 -19.56 52.03
CA GLN A 646 -13.03 -19.37 51.95
C GLN A 646 -12.64 -17.98 52.46
N ARG A 647 -11.38 -17.82 52.88
CA ARG A 647 -10.87 -16.56 53.46
C ARG A 647 -9.64 -16.09 52.71
N THR A 648 -9.58 -14.81 52.38
CA THR A 648 -8.43 -14.22 51.68
C THR A 648 -7.20 -14.17 52.57
N ALA A 649 -6.01 -14.01 51.97
CA ALA A 649 -4.77 -13.82 52.70
C ALA A 649 -4.76 -12.55 53.60
N LEU A 650 -5.64 -11.59 53.30
CA LEU A 650 -5.83 -10.35 54.06
C LEU A 650 -7.00 -10.41 55.04
N HIS A 651 -7.64 -11.57 55.21
CA HIS A 651 -8.82 -11.72 56.06
C HIS A 651 -8.60 -11.23 57.49
N ALA A 652 -7.48 -11.61 58.12
CA ALA A 652 -7.16 -11.19 59.48
C ALA A 652 -7.00 -9.67 59.59
N GLN A 653 -6.44 -9.02 58.56
CA GLN A 653 -6.30 -7.58 58.47
C GLN A 653 -7.66 -6.91 58.30
N HIS A 654 -8.54 -7.47 57.46
CA HIS A 654 -9.90 -6.96 57.31
C HIS A 654 -10.66 -6.98 58.63
N VAL A 655 -10.58 -8.08 59.37
CA VAL A 655 -11.16 -8.19 60.72
C VAL A 655 -10.55 -7.17 61.67
N ALA A 656 -9.22 -7.03 61.70
CA ALA A 656 -8.52 -6.09 62.57
C ALA A 656 -8.86 -4.63 62.29
N LEU A 657 -9.16 -4.29 61.03
CA LEU A 657 -9.59 -2.96 60.60
C LEU A 657 -11.08 -2.69 60.84
N GLY A 658 -11.82 -3.62 61.44
CA GLY A 658 -13.26 -3.48 61.68
C GLY A 658 -14.14 -3.78 60.46
N GLY A 659 -13.59 -4.45 59.45
CA GLY A 659 -14.31 -4.83 58.23
C GLY A 659 -15.51 -5.72 58.53
N ARG A 660 -16.68 -5.32 58.06
CA ARG A 660 -17.91 -6.12 58.06
C ARG A 660 -17.85 -7.10 56.90
N LEU A 661 -17.61 -8.37 57.21
CA LEU A 661 -17.48 -9.42 56.20
C LEU A 661 -18.86 -9.99 55.79
N ALA A 662 -18.99 -10.37 54.52
CA ALA A 662 -20.17 -11.01 53.95
C ALA A 662 -19.77 -12.14 53.00
N ALA A 663 -20.70 -13.08 52.79
CA ALA A 663 -20.54 -14.12 51.77
C ALA A 663 -20.59 -13.49 50.37
N PHE A 664 -19.55 -13.71 49.57
CA PHE A 664 -19.49 -13.30 48.18
C PHE A 664 -18.78 -14.38 47.37
N ALA A 665 -19.50 -15.01 46.44
CA ALA A 665 -18.94 -16.00 45.52
C ALA A 665 -18.15 -17.15 46.20
N GLY A 666 -18.61 -17.63 47.36
CA GLY A 666 -17.93 -18.69 48.13
C GLY A 666 -16.82 -18.20 49.08
N TRP A 667 -16.57 -16.89 49.12
CA TRP A 667 -15.58 -16.26 49.99
C TRP A 667 -16.21 -15.37 51.06
N GLU A 668 -15.51 -15.19 52.16
CA GLU A 668 -15.80 -14.23 53.22
C GLU A 668 -15.05 -12.92 52.94
N MET A 669 -15.77 -11.92 52.40
CA MET A 669 -15.19 -10.68 51.84
C MET A 669 -15.65 -9.43 52.59
N PRO A 670 -14.81 -8.39 52.74
CA PRO A 670 -15.20 -7.13 53.36
C PRO A 670 -16.22 -6.37 52.50
N LEU A 671 -17.37 -6.05 53.09
CA LEU A 671 -18.42 -5.23 52.49
C LEU A 671 -18.16 -3.73 52.70
N TRP A 672 -17.73 -3.37 53.92
CA TRP A 672 -17.29 -2.03 54.33
C TRP A 672 -16.61 -2.11 55.71
N TYR A 673 -15.84 -1.10 56.08
CA TYR A 673 -15.13 -0.91 57.35
C TYR A 673 -15.78 0.17 58.23
N SER A 674 -16.46 1.16 57.64
CA SER A 674 -17.25 2.15 58.39
C SER A 674 -18.67 2.30 57.85
N SER A 675 -18.86 3.13 56.81
CA SER A 675 -20.13 3.33 56.13
C SER A 675 -19.91 3.66 54.66
N VAL A 676 -20.90 3.35 53.82
CA VAL A 676 -20.86 3.62 52.36
C VAL A 676 -20.54 5.09 52.06
N VAL A 677 -21.06 6.03 52.85
CA VAL A 677 -20.87 7.47 52.62
C VAL A 677 -19.45 7.90 52.95
N GLU A 678 -18.91 7.46 54.09
CA GLU A 678 -17.56 7.80 54.53
C GLU A 678 -16.51 7.17 53.61
N GLU A 679 -16.68 5.92 53.22
CA GLU A 679 -15.77 5.24 52.30
C GLU A 679 -15.82 5.84 50.90
N HIS A 680 -17.02 6.21 50.42
CA HIS A 680 -17.15 6.97 49.17
C HIS A 680 -16.37 8.29 49.25
N ALA A 681 -16.53 9.05 50.33
CA ALA A 681 -15.81 10.30 50.52
C ALA A 681 -14.29 10.08 50.64
N ALA A 682 -13.84 9.01 51.29
CA ALA A 682 -12.44 8.66 51.43
C ALA A 682 -11.80 8.34 50.06
N VAL A 683 -12.44 7.50 49.25
CA VAL A 683 -11.94 7.16 47.89
C VAL A 683 -11.95 8.38 46.98
N ARG A 684 -12.96 9.26 47.09
CA ARG A 684 -13.05 10.49 46.29
C ARG A 684 -11.97 11.52 46.62
N ASN A 685 -11.56 11.61 47.89
CA ASN A 685 -10.62 12.62 48.36
C ASN A 685 -9.19 12.10 48.54
N ALA A 686 -8.99 10.78 48.52
CA ALA A 686 -7.69 10.13 48.67
C ALA A 686 -7.54 8.95 47.70
N ALA A 687 -7.56 7.71 48.20
CA ALA A 687 -7.39 6.49 47.40
C ALA A 687 -8.18 5.33 48.02
N GLY A 688 -8.55 4.35 47.19
CA GLY A 688 -9.16 3.09 47.61
C GLY A 688 -8.27 1.91 47.26
N LEU A 689 -8.25 0.89 48.12
CA LEU A 689 -7.58 -0.39 47.87
C LEU A 689 -8.62 -1.51 47.98
N PHE A 690 -8.68 -2.36 46.95
CA PHE A 690 -9.57 -3.52 46.92
C PHE A 690 -8.78 -4.80 47.10
N ASP A 691 -9.27 -5.69 47.96
CA ASP A 691 -8.78 -7.07 48.05
C ASP A 691 -9.47 -7.93 46.98
N VAL A 692 -8.71 -8.25 45.93
CA VAL A 692 -9.17 -9.12 44.84
C VAL A 692 -8.56 -10.53 44.93
N ALA A 693 -7.96 -10.91 46.06
CA ALA A 693 -7.31 -12.21 46.23
C ALA A 693 -8.26 -13.42 46.19
N HIS A 694 -9.57 -13.18 46.16
CA HIS A 694 -10.61 -14.19 45.96
C HIS A 694 -10.77 -14.61 44.49
N MET A 695 -10.26 -13.83 43.52
CA MET A 695 -10.29 -14.20 42.11
C MET A 695 -9.40 -15.42 41.83
N GLY A 696 -9.81 -16.26 40.89
CA GLY A 696 -8.99 -17.38 40.44
C GLY A 696 -7.83 -16.89 39.60
N VAL A 697 -6.62 -17.40 39.85
CA VAL A 697 -5.39 -16.99 39.13
C VAL A 697 -4.62 -18.23 38.70
N TRP A 698 -4.48 -18.42 37.40
CA TRP A 698 -3.82 -19.59 36.81
C TRP A 698 -2.57 -19.19 36.02
N ASP A 699 -1.56 -20.05 36.06
CA ASP A 699 -0.35 -19.92 35.24
C ASP A 699 -0.42 -20.91 34.07
N ALA A 700 -0.57 -20.38 32.85
CA ALA A 700 -0.53 -21.17 31.63
C ALA A 700 0.81 -20.94 30.93
N SER A 701 1.64 -21.98 30.85
CA SER A 701 3.01 -21.86 30.32
C SER A 701 3.40 -22.98 29.36
N GLY A 702 4.32 -22.65 28.46
CA GLY A 702 4.93 -23.54 27.47
C GLY A 702 4.61 -23.15 26.01
N PRO A 703 5.27 -23.79 25.03
CA PRO A 703 5.21 -23.40 23.62
C PRO A 703 3.80 -23.44 23.00
N ALA A 704 2.91 -24.27 23.56
CA ALA A 704 1.53 -24.42 23.10
C ALA A 704 0.52 -23.55 23.87
N ALA A 705 0.92 -22.87 24.95
CA ALA A 705 -0.01 -22.21 25.88
C ALA A 705 -0.93 -21.20 25.18
N ALA A 706 -0.38 -20.33 24.34
CA ALA A 706 -1.17 -19.36 23.60
C ALA A 706 -2.17 -20.02 22.64
N GLY A 707 -1.75 -21.09 21.96
CA GLY A 707 -2.62 -21.84 21.05
C GLY A 707 -3.74 -22.57 21.74
N PHE A 708 -3.44 -23.18 22.89
CA PHE A 708 -4.43 -23.81 23.74
C PHE A 708 -5.48 -22.79 24.23
N LEU A 709 -5.03 -21.64 24.75
CA LEU A 709 -5.93 -20.59 25.22
C LEU A 709 -6.80 -20.01 24.08
N ASP A 710 -6.24 -19.81 22.88
CA ASP A 710 -7.00 -19.34 21.69
C ASP A 710 -8.17 -20.28 21.32
N GLN A 711 -8.09 -21.57 21.63
CA GLN A 711 -9.19 -22.52 21.37
C GLN A 711 -10.29 -22.46 22.43
N LEU A 712 -10.04 -21.81 23.57
CA LEU A 712 -10.96 -21.76 24.71
C LEU A 712 -11.68 -20.42 24.83
N VAL A 713 -11.15 -19.35 24.23
CA VAL A 713 -11.63 -18.00 24.44
C VAL A 713 -12.01 -17.27 23.16
N GLY A 714 -12.88 -16.26 23.28
CA GLY A 714 -13.44 -15.54 22.12
C GLY A 714 -12.53 -14.52 21.44
N ASN A 715 -11.38 -14.17 22.03
CA ASN A 715 -10.45 -13.16 21.50
C ASN A 715 -9.04 -13.74 21.31
N ASP A 716 -8.27 -13.17 20.37
CA ASP A 716 -6.92 -13.61 19.98
C ASP A 716 -5.89 -13.34 21.10
N VAL A 717 -5.52 -14.38 21.84
CA VAL A 717 -4.54 -14.34 22.94
C VAL A 717 -3.13 -14.13 22.41
N ARG A 718 -2.82 -14.64 21.21
CA ARG A 718 -1.50 -14.48 20.58
C ARG A 718 -1.22 -13.06 20.14
N ALA A 719 -2.27 -12.28 19.86
CA ALA A 719 -2.14 -10.86 19.54
C ALA A 719 -1.58 -10.03 20.71
N LEU A 720 -1.62 -10.53 21.95
CA LEU A 720 -1.03 -9.85 23.10
C LEU A 720 0.49 -9.79 22.99
N GLY A 721 1.04 -8.58 23.08
CA GLY A 721 2.45 -8.34 23.37
C GLY A 721 2.81 -8.73 24.82
N VAL A 722 4.10 -8.96 25.08
CA VAL A 722 4.58 -9.18 26.46
C VAL A 722 4.33 -7.91 27.29
N GLY A 723 3.67 -8.07 28.44
CA GLY A 723 3.23 -6.98 29.31
C GLY A 723 1.81 -6.48 29.01
N GLU A 724 1.14 -7.01 28.00
CA GLU A 724 -0.24 -6.65 27.67
C GLU A 724 -1.26 -7.61 28.29
N SER A 725 -2.52 -7.15 28.35
CA SER A 725 -3.66 -7.92 28.85
C SER A 725 -4.85 -7.87 27.89
N LEU A 726 -5.61 -8.96 27.84
CA LEU A 726 -6.82 -9.12 27.03
C LEU A 726 -7.99 -9.47 27.94
N TYR A 727 -9.07 -8.71 27.84
CA TYR A 727 -10.37 -9.13 28.37
C TYR A 727 -11.07 -10.00 27.33
N THR A 728 -11.57 -11.17 27.73
CA THR A 728 -12.17 -12.16 26.83
C THR A 728 -13.18 -13.03 27.56
N HIS A 729 -13.88 -13.87 26.83
CA HIS A 729 -14.86 -14.82 27.35
C HIS A 729 -14.31 -16.23 27.22
N LEU A 730 -14.44 -17.03 28.27
CA LEU A 730 -14.26 -18.48 28.22
C LEU A 730 -15.52 -19.11 27.62
N LEU A 731 -15.37 -19.97 26.62
CA LEU A 731 -16.49 -20.44 25.81
C LEU A 731 -16.72 -21.94 25.93
N THR A 732 -17.98 -22.36 25.80
CA THR A 732 -18.36 -23.75 25.53
C THR A 732 -18.17 -24.09 24.04
N PRO A 733 -18.24 -25.38 23.64
CA PRO A 733 -18.28 -25.78 22.23
C PRO A 733 -19.44 -25.20 21.41
N ALA A 734 -20.47 -24.69 22.06
CA ALA A 734 -21.61 -24.03 21.43
C ALA A 734 -21.44 -22.49 21.37
N ALA A 735 -20.27 -21.97 21.76
CA ALA A 735 -19.95 -20.56 21.91
C ALA A 735 -20.79 -19.84 22.98
N ASP A 736 -21.33 -20.56 23.96
CA ASP A 736 -21.92 -19.97 25.16
C ASP A 736 -20.81 -19.47 26.09
N VAL A 737 -21.04 -18.35 26.77
CA VAL A 737 -20.08 -17.80 27.74
C VAL A 737 -20.16 -18.59 29.05
N LEU A 738 -19.07 -19.25 29.43
CA LEU A 738 -18.89 -19.91 30.72
C LEU A 738 -18.51 -18.92 31.83
N ASP A 739 -17.60 -18.00 31.48
CA ASP A 739 -17.09 -16.91 32.33
C ASP A 739 -16.48 -15.80 31.45
N ASP A 740 -16.32 -14.60 32.00
CA ASP A 740 -15.47 -13.55 31.46
C ASP A 740 -14.17 -13.44 32.27
N LEU A 741 -13.04 -13.26 31.60
CA LEU A 741 -11.73 -13.34 32.22
C LEU A 741 -10.72 -12.36 31.61
N LEU A 742 -9.61 -12.17 32.33
CA LEU A 742 -8.44 -11.41 31.87
C LEU A 742 -7.25 -12.35 31.64
N ILE A 743 -6.60 -12.23 30.49
CA ILE A 743 -5.35 -12.93 30.19
C ILE A 743 -4.23 -11.90 30.08
N TYR A 744 -3.16 -12.07 30.86
CA TYR A 744 -1.95 -11.26 30.78
C TYR A 744 -0.84 -12.08 30.16
N ARG A 745 -0.12 -11.53 29.17
CA ARG A 745 1.07 -12.17 28.64
C ARG A 745 2.30 -11.72 29.43
N LEU A 746 2.77 -12.55 30.36
CA LEU A 746 3.90 -12.22 31.22
C LEU A 746 5.25 -12.39 30.52
N GLN A 747 5.38 -13.42 29.69
CA GLN A 747 6.57 -13.72 28.88
C GLN A 747 6.16 -14.32 27.52
N ALA A 748 7.12 -14.64 26.65
CA ALA A 748 6.85 -15.17 25.32
C ALA A 748 5.89 -16.38 25.32
N GLU A 749 6.02 -17.28 26.29
CA GLU A 749 5.27 -18.53 26.42
C GLU A 749 4.62 -18.68 27.81
N ARG A 750 4.38 -17.57 28.53
CA ARG A 750 3.81 -17.60 29.88
C ARG A 750 2.70 -16.57 30.03
N PHE A 751 1.53 -17.04 30.45
CA PHE A 751 0.31 -16.27 30.57
C PHE A 751 -0.27 -16.41 31.97
N LEU A 752 -0.79 -15.31 32.50
CA LEU A 752 -1.58 -15.28 33.72
C LEU A 752 -3.04 -15.17 33.33
N VAL A 753 -3.86 -16.14 33.72
CA VAL A 753 -5.31 -16.12 33.47
C VAL A 753 -6.00 -15.79 34.79
N VAL A 754 -6.83 -14.75 34.79
CA VAL A 754 -7.58 -14.30 35.97
C VAL A 754 -9.07 -14.48 35.71
N VAL A 755 -9.71 -15.36 36.47
CA VAL A 755 -11.13 -15.74 36.34
C VAL A 755 -11.96 -15.27 37.53
N ASN A 756 -13.28 -15.23 37.38
CA ASN A 756 -14.16 -14.82 38.45
C ASN A 756 -14.18 -15.85 39.60
N ALA A 757 -14.15 -15.33 40.83
CA ALA A 757 -14.06 -16.14 42.05
C ALA A 757 -15.12 -17.25 42.15
N GLY A 758 -16.36 -16.95 41.74
CA GLY A 758 -17.48 -17.89 41.82
C GLY A 758 -17.43 -19.01 40.78
N ASN A 759 -16.64 -18.82 39.72
CA ASN A 759 -16.53 -19.77 38.61
C ASN A 759 -15.20 -20.52 38.61
N ASP A 760 -14.19 -20.11 39.40
CA ASP A 760 -12.83 -20.66 39.39
C ASP A 760 -12.78 -22.20 39.36
N SER A 761 -13.51 -22.88 40.26
CA SER A 761 -13.51 -24.35 40.30
C SER A 761 -14.14 -25.00 39.06
N LYS A 762 -15.23 -24.41 38.54
CA LYS A 762 -15.94 -24.87 37.34
C LYS A 762 -15.06 -24.67 36.10
N ASP A 763 -14.48 -23.49 35.98
CA ASP A 763 -13.68 -23.10 34.83
C ASP A 763 -12.36 -23.87 34.81
N TRP A 764 -11.73 -24.06 35.98
CA TRP A 764 -10.54 -24.92 36.09
C TRP A 764 -10.85 -26.36 35.68
N ALA A 765 -11.98 -26.92 36.13
CA ALA A 765 -12.42 -28.26 35.74
C ALA A 765 -12.67 -28.36 34.23
N TRP A 766 -13.28 -27.34 33.61
CA TRP A 766 -13.46 -27.28 32.16
C TRP A 766 -12.11 -27.25 31.43
N VAL A 767 -11.25 -26.30 31.75
CA VAL A 767 -9.96 -26.10 31.08
C VAL A 767 -9.06 -27.33 31.21
N THR A 768 -9.00 -27.94 32.40
CA THR A 768 -8.21 -29.17 32.61
C THR A 768 -8.81 -30.39 31.93
N ALA A 769 -10.15 -30.50 31.84
CA ALA A 769 -10.80 -31.57 31.10
C ALA A 769 -10.54 -31.47 29.59
N VAL A 770 -10.53 -30.24 29.05
CA VAL A 770 -10.16 -29.95 27.65
C VAL A 770 -8.69 -30.31 27.42
N GLN A 771 -7.78 -29.86 28.29
CA GLN A 771 -6.35 -30.19 28.22
C GLN A 771 -6.09 -31.70 28.26
N ALA A 772 -6.87 -32.44 29.06
CA ALA A 772 -6.78 -33.90 29.15
C ALA A 772 -7.42 -34.62 27.95
N GLY A 773 -8.12 -33.90 27.06
CA GLY A 773 -8.84 -34.46 25.92
C GLY A 773 -9.97 -35.41 26.34
N THR A 774 -10.67 -35.08 27.42
CA THR A 774 -11.71 -35.94 28.02
C THR A 774 -13.14 -35.49 27.75
N VAL A 775 -13.30 -34.27 27.21
CA VAL A 775 -14.60 -33.64 26.94
C VAL A 775 -14.67 -33.11 25.51
N ARG A 776 -15.88 -33.00 24.98
CA ARG A 776 -16.13 -32.47 23.64
C ARG A 776 -15.76 -30.99 23.57
N VAL A 777 -14.98 -30.62 22.56
CA VAL A 777 -14.56 -29.22 22.26
C VAL A 777 -15.19 -28.66 20.99
N ASP A 778 -15.70 -29.53 20.11
CA ASP A 778 -16.33 -29.17 18.84
C ASP A 778 -17.58 -30.04 18.63
N THR A 779 -18.71 -29.41 18.34
CA THR A 779 -19.99 -30.11 18.10
C THR A 779 -20.08 -30.75 16.72
N GLN A 780 -19.39 -30.20 15.72
CA GLN A 780 -19.30 -30.76 14.37
C GLN A 780 -18.24 -31.86 14.27
N ARG A 781 -17.21 -31.79 15.12
CA ARG A 781 -16.15 -32.80 15.24
C ARG A 781 -16.07 -33.33 16.67
N PRO A 782 -17.02 -34.17 17.12
CA PRO A 782 -17.15 -34.56 18.52
C PRO A 782 -15.98 -35.39 19.08
N ALA A 783 -15.11 -35.91 18.21
CA ALA A 783 -13.89 -36.61 18.60
C ALA A 783 -12.65 -35.69 18.68
N ALA A 784 -12.78 -34.38 18.38
CA ALA A 784 -11.67 -33.45 18.38
C ALA A 784 -11.07 -33.23 19.78
N ARG A 785 -9.78 -32.88 19.83
CA ARG A 785 -8.95 -32.67 21.02
C ARG A 785 -8.03 -31.48 20.77
N VAL A 786 -7.87 -30.62 21.76
CA VAL A 786 -7.01 -29.43 21.69
C VAL A 786 -5.61 -29.73 22.19
#